data_AF-A0A7C5N4Y8-F1
#
_entry.id   AF-A0A7C5N4Y8-F1
#
_cell.length_a   1.000
_cell.length_b   1.000
_cell.length_c   1.000
_cell.angle_alpha   90.00
_cell.angle_beta   90.00
_cell.angle_gamma   90.00
#
_symmetry.space_group_name_H-M   'P 1'
#
loop_
_entity.id
_entity.type
_entity.pdbx_description
1 polymer ?
#
loop_
_entity_poly.entity_id
_entity_poly.type
_entity_poly.pdbx_seq_one_letter_code
_entity_poly.pdbx_strand_id
1 'polypeptide(L)'
;MTDELRFEDKVVIVTGAGGGLGRSHALLFGSRGAKVVVNDLGGSAHGEGKSSAMADEVVTQIKDAGGEAVASYDSVEDGDKIVQTALDTFGRVDVVVNNAGILRDVSFHKMSDDDWDLVYRVHVLGSYAVTKAAWPHLRDQRYGRIVMTASAAGIYGNFGQANYAMAKLGLTGFANTLAVEGRKRNIFVNTIAPIAGSRLTETVLPQELIEALDPAYVSPLVAYLCHESCEETGGLFEVGGGFFGKLRWERAQGKIFRVGRPISPEDVQRVWPTVVDFARAEHPDSINASMQPIMENIQRGKSKGGNEFIDVDEALGYVFPEATSSYDARDVALYALGVGAATDPLDADELKLVYELDGGFVVLPTYGVVPAVNVAMEAAKRGETVPGLNYGLDRLLHGEQYTEVRRPLPTSAKLTHKSRIKDIFDKGKGALIVTATESLDEEGEVLIYNESTAYIRGAGGWGGDRGPSSHGGEPPSREPDAVVREVIPPHQALLYRLSGDWNPLHADPAFAKAFGFDKPILHGLCTFGYAGRHVIKEMAPDGDARFFRSIRVRFADNVYPGDTLVTEMWRESDQRVIFQCRVEGREGLVISHAAIEFYETIPVKVAAEQTAADSNAAPSAVPSEPTSADIFTAIGYFLAENPGRGDKIQTVFQFGLSDPDSVWTVDASSGDGSVSAGETAKPDCTLELSDQDFMDMCTGKADPQKLYFGGQLKIGGNIMASQKLTFLQKVTPEMVQRAMAERATAPAMKAVAQKKPKREPSAAALFKTLAGQSERVQRLGGKVQFCISDPESAWVVNGSDGSVTEGEAEDAVATFTLTDADLSALFSGESARSLFMHGKLRVDGDLGYAQKLDEVLR
;
A
#
# COMPACT_ATOMS: atom_id res chain seq x y z
N MET A 1 24.00 36.65 20.86
CA MET A 1 23.84 36.78 22.32
C MET A 1 22.35 36.68 22.58
N THR A 2 21.89 35.58 23.18
CA THR A 2 20.49 35.44 23.59
C THR A 2 20.30 36.25 24.88
N ASP A 3 19.26 37.08 24.93
CA ASP A 3 18.93 37.86 26.14
C ASP A 3 18.69 36.92 27.33
N GLU A 4 19.18 37.33 28.50
CA GLU A 4 19.03 36.60 29.75
C GLU A 4 17.56 36.60 30.21
N LEU A 5 17.02 35.46 30.65
CA LEU A 5 15.66 35.38 31.19
C LEU A 5 15.57 36.05 32.56
N ARG A 6 14.74 37.09 32.68
CA ARG A 6 14.59 37.95 33.88
C ARG A 6 13.17 37.86 34.44
N PHE A 7 13.03 38.18 35.72
CA PHE A 7 11.77 38.14 36.47
C PHE A 7 11.44 39.49 37.11
N GLU A 8 11.86 40.58 36.46
CA GLU A 8 11.56 41.93 36.92
C GLU A 8 10.05 42.09 37.17
N ASP A 9 9.71 42.75 38.27
CA ASP A 9 8.34 43.02 38.72
C ASP A 9 7.46 41.78 38.98
N LYS A 10 8.02 40.56 38.92
CA LYS A 10 7.30 39.33 39.26
C LYS A 10 7.45 39.01 40.75
N VAL A 11 6.34 38.65 41.38
CA VAL A 11 6.33 38.15 42.76
C VAL A 11 6.22 36.63 42.77
N VAL A 12 7.25 35.98 43.34
CA VAL A 12 7.41 34.52 43.32
C VAL A 12 7.29 33.95 44.73
N ILE A 13 6.29 33.09 44.95
CA ILE A 13 6.18 32.30 46.18
C ILE A 13 6.87 30.96 45.96
N VAL A 14 7.80 30.59 46.84
CA VAL A 14 8.40 29.25 46.88
C VAL A 14 8.13 28.64 48.26
N THR A 15 7.38 27.53 48.30
CA THR A 15 7.10 26.82 49.56
C THR A 15 8.19 25.80 49.90
N GLY A 16 8.51 25.64 51.18
CA GLY A 16 9.65 24.82 51.62
C GLY A 16 10.99 25.33 51.11
N ALA A 17 11.17 26.65 51.11
CA ALA A 17 12.31 27.35 50.52
C ALA A 17 13.50 27.53 51.47
N GLY A 18 13.43 27.02 52.71
CA GLY A 18 14.52 27.14 53.69
C GLY A 18 15.72 26.24 53.39
N GLY A 19 15.57 25.21 52.54
CA GLY A 19 16.67 24.29 52.19
C GLY A 19 16.43 23.53 50.88
N GLY A 20 17.46 22.78 50.45
CA GLY A 20 17.37 21.90 49.27
C GLY A 20 16.92 22.59 47.98
N LEU A 21 15.98 21.96 47.26
CA LEU A 21 15.39 22.45 46.00
C LEU A 21 14.75 23.82 46.15
N GLY A 22 13.90 24.01 47.16
CA GLY A 22 13.18 25.27 47.37
C GLY A 22 14.13 26.44 47.59
N ARG A 23 15.21 26.25 48.38
CA ARG A 23 16.27 27.26 48.55
C ARG A 23 16.93 27.60 47.22
N SER A 24 17.28 26.59 46.43
CA SER A 24 17.91 26.80 45.12
C SER A 24 16.99 27.56 44.15
N HIS A 25 15.69 27.25 44.13
CA HIS A 25 14.70 27.97 43.34
C HIS A 25 14.61 29.44 43.77
N ALA A 26 14.47 29.70 45.08
CA ALA A 26 14.35 31.05 45.62
C ALA A 26 15.58 31.92 45.30
N LEU A 27 16.79 31.39 45.47
CA LEU A 27 18.03 32.08 45.14
C LEU A 27 18.13 32.40 43.65
N LEU A 28 17.79 31.44 42.78
CA LEU A 28 17.81 31.66 41.34
C LEU A 28 16.81 32.77 40.95
N PHE A 29 15.55 32.70 41.38
CA PHE A 29 14.56 33.75 41.10
C PHE A 29 15.01 35.12 41.61
N GLY A 30 15.52 35.21 42.83
CA GLY A 30 16.05 36.45 43.40
C GLY A 30 17.20 37.03 42.58
N SER A 31 18.16 36.19 42.15
CA SER A 31 19.27 36.63 41.28
C SER A 31 18.82 37.14 39.90
N ARG A 32 17.60 36.80 39.47
CA ARG A 32 17.01 37.19 38.19
C ARG A 32 16.00 38.34 38.31
N GLY A 33 15.96 39.03 39.46
CA GLY A 33 15.14 40.23 39.68
C GLY A 33 13.74 39.99 40.23
N ALA A 34 13.39 38.75 40.59
CA ALA A 34 12.10 38.47 41.22
C ALA A 34 12.04 39.00 42.67
N LYS A 35 10.85 39.40 43.10
CA LYS A 35 10.52 39.63 44.52
C LYS A 35 10.04 38.32 45.13
N VAL A 36 10.84 37.73 46.03
CA VAL A 36 10.64 36.35 46.46
C VAL A 36 10.00 36.26 47.85
N VAL A 37 8.90 35.51 47.98
CA VAL A 37 8.37 35.06 49.27
C VAL A 37 8.98 33.69 49.56
N VAL A 38 9.89 33.66 50.54
CA VAL A 38 10.58 32.46 51.02
C VAL A 38 9.72 31.86 52.13
N ASN A 39 8.86 30.89 51.80
CA ASN A 39 8.06 30.19 52.79
C ASN A 39 8.80 28.95 53.31
N ASP A 40 8.94 28.81 54.63
CA ASP A 40 9.39 27.57 55.26
C ASP A 40 8.86 27.45 56.70
N LEU A 41 8.36 26.27 57.08
CA LEU A 41 7.91 26.01 58.45
C LEU A 41 9.10 25.86 59.42
N GLY A 42 10.28 25.50 58.92
CA GLY A 42 11.49 25.24 59.72
C GLY A 42 11.45 23.93 60.51
N GLY A 43 10.61 22.98 60.09
CA GLY A 43 10.48 21.65 60.69
C GLY A 43 11.45 20.61 60.12
N SER A 44 11.46 19.43 60.72
CA SER A 44 12.25 18.27 60.28
C SER A 44 11.71 17.65 58.98
N ALA A 45 12.52 16.81 58.34
CA ALA A 45 12.15 16.02 57.16
C ALA A 45 10.92 15.10 57.38
N HIS A 46 10.59 14.80 58.63
CA HIS A 46 9.49 13.93 59.05
C HIS A 46 8.25 14.71 59.54
N GLY A 47 8.26 16.05 59.40
CA GLY A 47 7.13 16.92 59.74
C GLY A 47 7.04 17.33 61.21
N GLU A 48 8.16 17.40 61.92
CA GLU A 48 8.18 17.76 63.35
C GLU A 48 8.83 19.14 63.59
N GLY A 49 8.28 19.93 64.52
CA GLY A 49 8.85 21.21 64.93
C GLY A 49 8.52 22.40 64.01
N LYS A 50 8.86 23.61 64.47
CA LYS A 50 8.70 24.88 63.74
C LYS A 50 9.84 25.84 64.11
N SER A 51 10.41 26.54 63.14
CA SER A 51 11.48 27.53 63.33
C SER A 51 11.45 28.59 62.23
N SER A 52 11.82 29.83 62.53
CA SER A 52 11.95 30.89 61.51
C SER A 52 13.31 30.88 60.80
N ALA A 53 14.33 30.30 61.43
CA ALA A 53 15.73 30.51 61.09
C ALA A 53 16.07 30.14 59.63
N MET A 54 15.52 29.04 59.10
CA MET A 54 15.82 28.58 57.74
C MET A 54 15.29 29.54 56.67
N ALA A 55 14.08 30.09 56.86
CA ALA A 55 13.53 31.07 55.93
C ALA A 55 14.30 32.40 56.03
N ASP A 56 14.62 32.84 57.25
CA ASP A 56 15.35 34.09 57.51
C ASP A 56 16.76 34.07 56.89
N GLU A 57 17.45 32.92 56.95
CA GLU A 57 18.78 32.75 56.36
C GLU A 57 18.73 32.91 54.83
N VAL A 58 17.77 32.28 54.15
CA VAL A 58 17.64 32.37 52.69
C VAL A 58 17.22 33.78 52.24
N VAL A 59 16.35 34.45 53.00
CA VAL A 59 16.02 35.87 52.75
C VAL A 59 17.25 36.75 52.86
N THR A 60 18.08 36.52 53.89
CA THR A 60 19.34 37.25 54.07
C THR A 60 20.27 37.04 52.89
N GLN A 61 20.44 35.79 52.44
CA GLN A 61 21.27 35.45 51.27
C GLN A 61 20.79 36.15 49.98
N ILE A 62 19.47 36.22 49.75
CA ILE A 62 18.91 36.93 48.58
C ILE A 62 19.20 38.43 48.68
N LYS A 63 19.00 39.04 49.86
CA LYS A 63 19.25 40.47 50.08
C LYS A 63 20.72 40.85 49.96
N ASP A 64 21.62 40.02 50.50
CA ASP A 64 23.06 40.22 50.41
C ASP A 64 23.56 40.11 48.96
N ALA A 65 22.88 39.31 48.13
CA ALA A 65 23.11 39.23 46.69
C ALA A 65 22.43 40.38 45.89
N GLY A 66 21.77 41.33 46.56
CA GLY A 66 21.13 42.50 45.95
C GLY A 66 19.69 42.29 45.46
N GLY A 67 19.05 41.16 45.81
CA GLY A 67 17.64 40.88 45.48
C GLY A 67 16.65 41.33 46.56
N GLU A 68 15.35 41.16 46.28
CA GLU A 68 14.26 41.45 47.22
C GLU A 68 13.59 40.16 47.70
N ALA A 69 13.47 39.99 49.01
CA ALA A 69 12.77 38.84 49.59
C ALA A 69 12.14 39.12 50.97
N VAL A 70 11.08 38.36 51.28
CA VAL A 70 10.40 38.33 52.58
C VAL A 70 10.15 36.88 53.01
N ALA A 71 10.22 36.62 54.31
CA ALA A 71 9.97 35.29 54.87
C ALA A 71 8.48 35.10 55.19
N SER A 72 8.00 33.86 55.01
CA SER A 72 6.72 33.39 55.55
C SER A 72 6.96 32.11 56.35
N TYR A 73 6.40 32.04 57.56
CA TYR A 73 6.66 30.95 58.52
C TYR A 73 5.46 30.01 58.71
N ASP A 74 4.43 30.17 57.88
CA ASP A 74 3.18 29.41 57.98
C ASP A 74 3.31 28.02 57.35
N SER A 75 2.54 27.06 57.87
CA SER A 75 2.39 25.76 57.21
C SER A 75 1.68 25.97 55.87
N VAL A 76 2.01 25.14 54.87
CA VAL A 76 1.29 25.14 53.59
C VAL A 76 -0.19 24.78 53.73
N GLU A 77 -0.58 24.16 54.85
CA GLU A 77 -1.99 23.93 55.21
C GLU A 77 -2.76 25.25 55.36
N ASP A 78 -2.08 26.32 55.79
CA ASP A 78 -2.60 27.70 55.91
C ASP A 78 -2.19 28.54 54.69
N GLY A 79 -2.40 28.00 53.49
CA GLY A 79 -1.88 28.60 52.25
C GLY A 79 -2.36 30.02 51.94
N ASP A 80 -3.50 30.43 52.50
CA ASP A 80 -4.02 31.79 52.43
C ASP A 80 -3.09 32.81 53.11
N LYS A 81 -2.50 32.48 54.26
CA LYS A 81 -1.56 33.36 54.97
C LYS A 81 -0.25 33.54 54.20
N ILE A 82 0.21 32.50 53.52
CA ILE A 82 1.41 32.55 52.67
C ILE A 82 1.18 33.51 51.50
N VAL A 83 0.03 33.39 50.82
CA VAL A 83 -0.33 34.31 49.72
C VAL A 83 -0.55 35.72 50.26
N GLN A 84 -1.18 35.88 51.42
CA GLN A 84 -1.37 37.19 52.06
C GLN A 84 -0.03 37.88 52.35
N THR A 85 1.02 37.14 52.74
CA THR A 85 2.37 37.69 52.90
C THR A 85 2.90 38.33 51.61
N ALA A 86 2.64 37.70 50.45
CA ALA A 86 3.01 38.24 49.14
C ALA A 86 2.23 39.53 48.82
N LEU A 87 0.92 39.52 49.10
CA LEU A 87 0.04 40.66 48.86
C LEU A 87 0.38 41.85 49.76
N ASP A 88 0.60 41.63 51.05
CA ASP A 88 0.92 42.69 52.01
C ASP A 88 2.28 43.33 51.74
N THR A 89 3.25 42.53 51.29
CA THR A 89 4.62 43.02 51.09
C THR A 89 4.83 43.61 49.70
N PHE A 90 4.33 42.94 48.67
CA PHE A 90 4.64 43.25 47.27
C PHE A 90 3.41 43.60 46.43
N GLY A 91 2.20 43.51 47.00
CA GLY A 91 0.94 43.93 46.35
C GLY A 91 0.36 42.94 45.34
N ARG A 92 1.04 41.82 45.06
CA ARG A 92 0.62 40.84 44.03
C ARG A 92 1.28 39.47 44.22
N VAL A 93 0.85 38.50 43.42
CA VAL A 93 1.49 37.19 43.23
C VAL A 93 1.47 36.84 41.74
N ASP A 94 2.57 36.31 41.22
CA ASP A 94 2.72 35.95 39.80
C ASP A 94 3.05 34.47 39.61
N VAL A 95 3.89 33.94 40.49
CA VAL A 95 4.42 32.59 40.41
C VAL A 95 4.24 31.88 41.74
N VAL A 96 3.79 30.63 41.69
CA VAL A 96 3.71 29.74 42.85
C VAL A 96 4.46 28.45 42.57
N VAL A 97 5.52 28.18 43.32
CA VAL A 97 6.26 26.93 43.28
C VAL A 97 5.91 26.11 44.53
N ASN A 98 5.02 25.14 44.35
CA ASN A 98 4.59 24.23 45.42
C ASN A 98 5.63 23.11 45.60
N ASN A 99 6.63 23.37 46.46
CA ASN A 99 7.77 22.49 46.69
C ASN A 99 7.81 21.87 48.10
N ALA A 100 7.13 22.46 49.09
CA ALA A 100 7.12 21.95 50.47
C ALA A 100 6.75 20.45 50.54
N GLY A 101 7.47 19.70 51.37
CA GLY A 101 7.28 18.26 51.47
C GLY A 101 8.03 17.62 52.63
N ILE A 102 7.52 16.45 53.04
CA ILE A 102 8.03 15.58 54.10
C ILE A 102 8.01 14.11 53.67
N LEU A 103 8.67 13.23 54.43
CA LEU A 103 8.63 11.77 54.25
C LEU A 103 8.20 11.02 55.51
N ARG A 104 7.39 9.98 55.31
CA ARG A 104 6.93 8.98 56.31
C ARG A 104 6.97 7.60 55.68
N ASP A 105 8.18 7.17 55.33
CA ASP A 105 8.42 5.95 54.57
C ASP A 105 8.30 4.71 55.47
N VAL A 106 7.40 3.81 55.09
CA VAL A 106 7.16 2.56 55.79
C VAL A 106 6.41 1.59 54.87
N SER A 107 6.70 0.30 54.96
CA SER A 107 6.00 -0.73 54.17
C SER A 107 4.48 -0.65 54.38
N PHE A 108 3.69 -0.82 53.32
CA PHE A 108 2.24 -0.54 53.32
C PHE A 108 1.48 -1.10 54.54
N HIS A 109 1.67 -2.37 54.90
CA HIS A 109 0.99 -3.02 56.04
C HIS A 109 1.37 -2.47 57.43
N LYS A 110 2.44 -1.66 57.54
CA LYS A 110 2.91 -1.02 58.77
C LYS A 110 2.63 0.49 58.80
N MET A 111 2.09 1.04 57.72
CA MET A 111 1.76 2.46 57.61
C MET A 111 0.60 2.79 58.54
N SER A 112 0.81 3.76 59.44
CA SER A 112 -0.28 4.27 60.26
C SER A 112 -1.12 5.29 59.47
N ASP A 113 -2.36 5.52 59.92
CA ASP A 113 -3.21 6.57 59.35
C ASP A 113 -2.55 7.96 59.49
N ASP A 114 -1.82 8.22 60.59
CA ASP A 114 -1.08 9.47 60.79
C ASP A 114 0.06 9.64 59.77
N ASP A 115 0.77 8.57 59.42
CA ASP A 115 1.81 8.60 58.38
C ASP A 115 1.20 8.90 57.00
N TRP A 116 0.00 8.39 56.72
CA TRP A 116 -0.73 8.68 55.50
C TRP A 116 -1.23 10.13 55.47
N ASP A 117 -1.96 10.52 56.52
CA ASP A 117 -2.64 11.80 56.61
C ASP A 117 -1.66 12.96 56.61
N LEU A 118 -0.54 12.87 57.34
CA LEU A 118 0.43 13.95 57.38
C LEU A 118 1.07 14.20 56.00
N VAL A 119 1.42 13.13 55.27
CA VAL A 119 1.92 13.23 53.90
C VAL A 119 0.86 13.84 52.97
N TYR A 120 -0.39 13.41 53.08
CA TYR A 120 -1.48 13.96 52.28
C TYR A 120 -1.74 15.45 52.58
N ARG A 121 -1.81 15.84 53.86
CA ARG A 121 -2.04 17.22 54.29
C ARG A 121 -0.96 18.17 53.78
N VAL A 122 0.31 17.81 53.95
CA VAL A 122 1.43 18.68 53.53
C VAL A 122 1.54 18.76 52.01
N HIS A 123 1.57 17.61 51.31
CA HIS A 123 1.85 17.61 49.86
C HIS A 123 0.62 18.00 49.04
N VAL A 124 -0.53 17.36 49.28
CA VAL A 124 -1.72 17.52 48.44
C VAL A 124 -2.55 18.71 48.90
N LEU A 125 -3.03 18.69 50.16
CA LEU A 125 -3.87 19.78 50.67
C LEU A 125 -3.10 21.10 50.79
N GLY A 126 -1.82 21.05 51.13
CA GLY A 126 -0.96 22.24 51.17
C GLY A 126 -0.80 22.89 49.80
N SER A 127 -0.42 22.12 48.77
CA SER A 127 -0.34 22.64 47.40
C SER A 127 -1.69 23.17 46.90
N TYR A 128 -2.78 22.48 47.24
CA TYR A 128 -4.15 22.94 46.96
C TYR A 128 -4.44 24.28 47.66
N ALA A 129 -4.17 24.41 48.96
CA ALA A 129 -4.50 25.58 49.75
C ALA A 129 -3.76 26.83 49.24
N VAL A 130 -2.45 26.72 49.02
CA VAL A 130 -1.62 27.82 48.49
C VAL A 130 -2.08 28.22 47.09
N THR A 131 -2.25 27.23 46.21
CA THR A 131 -2.68 27.49 44.81
C THR A 131 -4.08 28.10 44.76
N LYS A 132 -5.02 27.59 45.56
CA LYS A 132 -6.39 28.11 45.65
C LYS A 132 -6.42 29.55 46.14
N ALA A 133 -5.60 29.88 47.13
CA ALA A 133 -5.49 31.25 47.63
C ALA A 133 -4.91 32.20 46.58
N ALA A 134 -3.92 31.77 45.80
CA ALA A 134 -3.33 32.59 44.74
C ALA A 134 -4.25 32.73 43.50
N TRP A 135 -5.06 31.72 43.20
CA TRP A 135 -5.80 31.59 41.94
C TRP A 135 -6.64 32.82 41.53
N PRO A 136 -7.45 33.44 42.42
CA PRO A 136 -8.22 34.63 42.05
C PRO A 136 -7.34 35.78 41.54
N HIS A 137 -6.18 35.98 42.17
CA HIS A 137 -5.24 37.03 41.81
C HIS A 137 -4.61 36.77 40.44
N LEU A 138 -4.15 35.54 40.19
CA LEU A 138 -3.59 35.11 38.90
C LEU A 138 -4.61 35.24 37.77
N ARG A 139 -5.87 34.85 38.03
CA ARG A 139 -6.99 34.92 37.09
C ARG A 139 -7.34 36.35 36.72
N ASP A 140 -7.45 37.22 37.72
CA ASP A 140 -7.91 38.59 37.53
C ASP A 140 -6.84 39.44 36.83
N GLN A 141 -5.56 39.20 37.12
CA GLN A 141 -4.44 39.87 36.43
C GLN A 141 -4.10 39.26 35.06
N ARG A 142 -4.67 38.10 34.70
CA ARG A 142 -4.40 37.36 33.45
C ARG A 142 -2.93 36.99 33.25
N TYR A 143 -2.27 36.62 34.33
CA TYR A 143 -0.92 36.08 34.31
C TYR A 143 -0.73 35.18 35.53
N GLY A 144 -0.27 33.96 35.31
CA GLY A 144 0.16 33.10 36.40
C GLY A 144 1.05 31.96 35.92
N ARG A 145 1.99 31.55 36.77
CA ARG A 145 2.80 30.36 36.55
C ARG A 145 2.84 29.53 37.83
N ILE A 146 2.55 28.25 37.71
CA ILE A 146 2.43 27.35 38.85
C ILE A 146 3.24 26.10 38.56
N VAL A 147 4.10 25.73 39.52
CA VAL A 147 4.85 24.48 39.47
C VAL A 147 4.41 23.59 40.62
N MET A 148 4.04 22.36 40.28
CA MET A 148 3.79 21.29 41.24
C MET A 148 5.01 20.36 41.29
N THR A 149 5.42 19.96 42.49
CA THR A 149 6.52 19.01 42.68
C THR A 149 6.00 17.60 42.92
N ALA A 150 5.99 16.78 41.86
CA ALA A 150 5.78 15.33 41.89
C ALA A 150 7.09 14.59 42.26
N SER A 151 7.23 13.33 41.84
CA SER A 151 8.46 12.54 41.98
C SER A 151 8.43 11.30 41.08
N ALA A 152 9.61 10.73 40.80
CA ALA A 152 9.72 9.42 40.15
C ALA A 152 9.00 8.31 40.95
N ALA A 153 9.03 8.37 42.29
CA ALA A 153 8.28 7.45 43.16
C ALA A 153 6.75 7.55 42.96
N GLY A 154 6.23 8.74 42.61
CA GLY A 154 4.84 8.90 42.21
C GLY A 154 4.56 8.31 40.83
N ILE A 155 5.43 8.54 39.86
CA ILE A 155 5.23 8.13 38.46
C ILE A 155 5.34 6.61 38.31
N TYR A 156 6.35 5.99 38.93
CA TYR A 156 6.69 4.58 38.72
C TYR A 156 6.38 3.68 39.91
N GLY A 157 6.04 4.26 41.06
CA GLY A 157 5.96 3.55 42.33
C GLY A 157 7.34 3.34 42.97
N ASN A 158 7.37 3.26 44.30
CA ASN A 158 8.57 2.89 45.05
C ASN A 158 8.20 2.13 46.34
N PHE A 159 9.02 1.15 46.73
CA PHE A 159 8.74 0.32 47.90
C PHE A 159 8.69 1.15 49.18
N GLY A 160 7.66 0.95 50.00
CA GLY A 160 7.50 1.65 51.29
C GLY A 160 7.01 3.10 51.20
N GLN A 161 6.60 3.55 50.02
CA GLN A 161 6.21 4.95 49.78
C GLN A 161 4.79 5.10 49.22
N ALA A 162 3.84 4.26 49.63
CA ALA A 162 2.48 4.28 49.07
C ALA A 162 1.75 5.62 49.27
N ASN A 163 1.80 6.20 50.47
CA ASN A 163 1.29 7.54 50.79
C ASN A 163 1.94 8.63 49.92
N TYR A 164 3.27 8.62 49.85
CA TYR A 164 4.06 9.60 49.11
C TYR A 164 3.84 9.50 47.60
N ALA A 165 3.85 8.29 47.04
CA ALA A 165 3.60 8.05 45.62
C ALA A 165 2.19 8.53 45.21
N MET A 166 1.17 8.22 46.01
CA MET A 166 -0.20 8.72 45.80
C MET A 166 -0.24 10.25 45.82
N ALA A 167 0.36 10.88 46.83
CA ALA A 167 0.39 12.34 46.94
C ALA A 167 1.10 12.98 45.73
N LYS A 168 2.26 12.46 45.33
CA LYS A 168 3.07 13.03 44.26
C LYS A 168 2.45 12.86 42.88
N LEU A 169 1.86 11.71 42.56
CA LEU A 169 1.15 11.54 41.29
C LEU A 169 -0.20 12.26 41.27
N GLY A 170 -0.86 12.37 42.43
CA GLY A 170 -2.09 13.15 42.60
C GLY A 170 -1.90 14.63 42.25
N LEU A 171 -0.74 15.20 42.56
CA LEU A 171 -0.37 16.57 42.16
C LEU A 171 -0.28 16.73 40.63
N THR A 172 0.16 15.72 39.89
CA THR A 172 0.12 15.72 38.42
C THR A 172 -1.33 15.76 37.91
N GLY A 173 -2.22 14.94 38.49
CA GLY A 173 -3.65 14.97 38.14
C GLY A 173 -4.32 16.32 38.44
N PHE A 174 -3.95 16.94 39.56
CA PHE A 174 -4.39 18.29 39.92
C PHE A 174 -3.88 19.35 38.92
N ALA A 175 -2.59 19.31 38.59
CA ALA A 175 -1.97 20.19 37.60
C ALA A 175 -2.63 20.08 36.21
N ASN A 176 -2.93 18.86 35.75
CA ASN A 176 -3.59 18.63 34.47
C ASN A 176 -4.92 19.36 34.34
N THR A 177 -5.73 19.37 35.41
CA THR A 177 -7.03 20.07 35.43
C THR A 177 -6.83 21.59 35.45
N LEU A 178 -5.95 22.09 36.33
CA LEU A 178 -5.69 23.52 36.41
C LEU A 178 -5.07 24.09 35.13
N ALA A 179 -4.25 23.32 34.42
CA ALA A 179 -3.72 23.70 33.11
C ALA A 179 -4.83 23.97 32.09
N VAL A 180 -5.91 23.17 32.11
CA VAL A 180 -7.07 23.37 31.23
C VAL A 180 -7.88 24.59 31.66
N GLU A 181 -8.17 24.73 32.96
CA GLU A 181 -8.95 25.86 33.50
C GLU A 181 -8.23 27.22 33.33
N GLY A 182 -6.91 27.22 33.51
CA GLY A 182 -6.06 28.42 33.53
C GLY A 182 -5.66 28.94 32.15
N ARG A 183 -5.61 28.07 31.12
CA ARG A 183 -5.04 28.39 29.79
C ARG A 183 -5.62 29.67 29.18
N LYS A 184 -6.95 29.86 29.20
CA LYS A 184 -7.62 31.06 28.63
C LYS A 184 -7.31 32.35 29.38
N ARG A 185 -6.72 32.26 30.57
CA ARG A 185 -6.35 33.39 31.44
C ARG A 185 -4.83 33.56 31.54
N ASN A 186 -4.06 32.89 30.68
CA ASN A 186 -2.58 32.90 30.73
C ASN A 186 -2.04 32.47 32.11
N ILE A 187 -2.71 31.49 32.71
CA ILE A 187 -2.22 30.77 33.89
C ILE A 187 -1.73 29.41 33.41
N PHE A 188 -0.43 29.19 33.50
CA PHE A 188 0.19 27.92 33.10
C PHE A 188 0.61 27.13 34.33
N VAL A 189 0.29 25.85 34.32
CA VAL A 189 0.53 24.93 35.42
C VAL A 189 1.31 23.74 34.90
N ASN A 190 2.49 23.50 35.45
CA ASN A 190 3.35 22.39 35.06
C ASN A 190 3.79 21.58 36.29
N THR A 191 4.26 20.38 36.04
CA THR A 191 4.71 19.45 37.09
C THR A 191 6.14 19.04 36.83
N ILE A 192 6.95 19.01 37.88
CA ILE A 192 8.31 18.46 37.85
C ILE A 192 8.39 17.21 38.73
N ALA A 193 9.24 16.26 38.36
CA ALA A 193 9.64 15.10 39.13
C ALA A 193 11.17 15.18 39.32
N PRO A 194 11.62 15.87 40.37
CA PRO A 194 13.04 16.18 40.52
C PRO A 194 13.83 15.01 41.10
N ILE A 195 15.11 14.94 40.72
CA ILE A 195 16.14 14.09 41.32
C ILE A 195 17.24 15.02 41.82
N ALA A 196 17.34 15.20 43.14
CA ALA A 196 18.33 16.07 43.76
C ALA A 196 18.76 15.53 45.13
N GLY A 197 20.03 15.74 45.46
CA GLY A 197 20.58 15.52 46.79
C GLY A 197 19.96 16.49 47.80
N SER A 198 19.35 15.95 48.85
CA SER A 198 18.84 16.73 49.98
C SER A 198 18.77 15.88 51.24
N ARG A 199 18.43 16.50 52.37
CA ARG A 199 18.11 15.79 53.62
C ARG A 199 17.08 14.66 53.47
N LEU A 200 16.21 14.73 52.45
CA LEU A 200 15.20 13.70 52.18
C LEU A 200 15.78 12.47 51.46
N THR A 201 16.93 12.58 50.80
CA THR A 201 17.58 11.50 50.03
C THR A 201 18.87 11.00 50.66
N GLU A 202 19.35 11.64 51.73
CA GLU A 202 20.57 11.28 52.48
C GLU A 202 20.54 9.86 53.06
N THR A 203 19.36 9.32 53.37
CA THR A 203 19.21 7.99 53.96
C THR A 203 19.36 6.85 52.94
N VAL A 204 19.38 7.15 51.64
CA VAL A 204 19.30 6.16 50.56
C VAL A 204 20.42 6.25 49.53
N LEU A 205 21.12 7.37 49.40
CA LEU A 205 22.19 7.57 48.40
C LEU A 205 23.59 7.70 49.04
N PRO A 206 24.67 7.22 48.38
CA PRO A 206 26.03 7.53 48.79
C PRO A 206 26.33 9.04 48.74
N GLN A 207 27.21 9.51 49.64
CA GLN A 207 27.54 10.93 49.78
C GLN A 207 28.02 11.59 48.48
N GLU A 208 28.90 10.91 47.72
CA GLU A 208 29.41 11.40 46.44
C GLU A 208 28.29 11.64 45.41
N LEU A 209 27.24 10.81 45.43
CA LEU A 209 26.10 10.94 44.53
C LEU A 209 25.14 12.05 44.98
N ILE A 210 25.00 12.28 46.29
CA ILE A 210 24.25 13.41 46.84
C ILE A 210 24.88 14.73 46.40
N GLU A 211 26.20 14.83 46.47
CA GLU A 211 26.97 16.01 46.05
C GLU A 211 26.88 16.24 44.53
N ALA A 212 26.88 15.17 43.74
CA ALA A 212 26.73 15.26 42.28
C ALA A 212 25.31 15.68 41.83
N LEU A 213 24.29 15.41 42.64
CA LEU A 213 22.88 15.73 42.37
C LEU A 213 22.50 17.11 42.93
N ASP A 214 23.30 18.14 42.63
CA ASP A 214 23.07 19.50 43.11
C ASP A 214 21.65 20.01 42.72
N PRO A 215 20.84 20.48 43.67
CA PRO A 215 19.56 21.15 43.41
C PRO A 215 19.61 22.26 42.35
N ALA A 216 20.77 22.91 42.15
CA ALA A 216 21.00 23.90 41.11
C ALA A 216 20.81 23.36 39.68
N TYR A 217 20.87 22.04 39.46
CA TYR A 217 20.54 21.45 38.16
C TYR A 217 19.03 21.34 37.88
N VAL A 218 18.18 21.55 38.88
CA VAL A 218 16.71 21.51 38.73
C VAL A 218 16.12 22.92 38.56
N SER A 219 16.63 23.90 39.32
CA SER A 219 16.11 25.27 39.35
C SER A 219 15.98 25.96 37.97
N PRO A 220 16.87 25.76 36.99
CA PRO A 220 16.74 26.35 35.66
C PRO A 220 15.44 25.96 34.94
N LEU A 221 15.00 24.71 35.06
CA LEU A 221 13.73 24.27 34.46
C LEU A 221 12.55 24.95 35.16
N VAL A 222 12.57 25.01 36.49
CA VAL A 222 11.52 25.69 37.27
C VAL A 222 11.43 27.16 36.89
N ALA A 223 12.57 27.85 36.78
CA ALA A 223 12.61 29.22 36.32
C ALA A 223 12.02 29.34 34.91
N TYR A 224 12.47 28.53 33.94
CA TYR A 224 11.96 28.61 32.58
C TYR A 224 10.44 28.35 32.48
N LEU A 225 9.93 27.31 33.16
CA LEU A 225 8.48 27.03 33.22
C LEU A 225 7.68 28.18 33.86
N CYS A 226 8.32 29.01 34.68
CA CYS A 226 7.73 30.18 35.32
C CYS A 226 7.97 31.49 34.58
N HIS A 227 8.73 31.49 33.48
CA HIS A 227 9.01 32.70 32.72
C HIS A 227 7.81 33.08 31.83
N GLU A 228 7.66 34.37 31.56
CA GLU A 228 6.52 34.87 30.77
C GLU A 228 6.56 34.41 29.32
N SER A 229 7.75 34.15 28.77
CA SER A 229 7.94 33.63 27.42
C SER A 229 7.68 32.13 27.29
N CYS A 230 7.49 31.41 28.39
CA CYS A 230 7.20 29.98 28.33
C CYS A 230 5.71 29.76 28.08
N GLU A 231 5.40 29.02 27.02
CA GLU A 231 4.03 28.68 26.60
C GLU A 231 3.59 27.29 27.07
N GLU A 232 4.47 26.56 27.77
CA GLU A 232 4.21 25.21 28.25
C GLU A 232 3.17 25.22 29.38
N THR A 233 2.16 24.36 29.29
CA THR A 233 1.20 24.11 30.38
C THR A 233 0.66 22.69 30.29
N GLY A 234 0.49 22.05 31.45
CA GLY A 234 0.10 20.64 31.56
C GLY A 234 1.26 19.68 31.31
N GLY A 235 2.50 20.16 31.29
CA GLY A 235 3.68 19.32 31.12
C GLY A 235 4.07 18.61 32.42
N LEU A 236 4.60 17.40 32.28
CA LEU A 236 5.28 16.64 33.33
C LEU A 236 6.75 16.45 32.93
N PHE A 237 7.67 16.83 33.80
CA PHE A 237 9.10 16.80 33.50
C PHE A 237 9.91 16.07 34.56
N GLU A 238 10.74 15.12 34.16
CA GLU A 238 11.82 14.58 34.99
C GLU A 238 13.07 15.45 34.84
N VAL A 239 13.73 15.74 35.96
CA VAL A 239 14.84 16.69 35.97
C VAL A 239 15.82 16.41 37.11
N GLY A 240 17.12 16.44 36.84
CA GLY A 240 18.16 16.26 37.86
C GLY A 240 19.50 15.84 37.27
N GLY A 241 20.61 16.15 37.94
CA GLY A 241 21.96 15.76 37.48
C GLY A 241 22.32 16.22 36.05
N GLY A 242 21.71 17.30 35.57
CA GLY A 242 21.88 17.81 34.20
C GLY A 242 20.93 17.20 33.14
N PHE A 243 20.07 16.25 33.52
CA PHE A 243 19.06 15.68 32.63
C PHE A 243 17.74 16.47 32.69
N PHE A 244 17.08 16.61 31.54
CA PHE A 244 15.77 17.24 31.38
C PHE A 244 14.94 16.40 30.39
N GLY A 245 13.88 15.76 30.87
CA GLY A 245 12.99 14.92 30.06
C GLY A 245 11.53 15.29 30.24
N LYS A 246 10.75 15.34 29.15
CA LYS A 246 9.30 15.51 29.20
C LYS A 246 8.60 14.15 29.11
N LEU A 247 7.60 13.94 29.95
CA LEU A 247 6.80 12.72 29.97
C LEU A 247 5.41 13.00 29.41
N ARG A 248 4.80 11.98 28.80
CA ARG A 248 3.40 11.97 28.36
C ARG A 248 2.85 10.56 28.40
N TRP A 249 1.53 10.43 28.39
CA TRP A 249 0.87 9.15 28.25
C TRP A 249 0.99 8.61 26.82
N GLU A 250 1.07 7.29 26.74
CA GLU A 250 1.02 6.50 25.51
C GLU A 250 -0.07 5.43 25.70
N ARG A 251 -0.90 5.23 24.68
CA ARG A 251 -2.00 4.26 24.68
C ARG A 251 -1.88 3.38 23.45
N ALA A 252 -1.85 2.07 23.62
CA ALA A 252 -1.99 1.12 22.51
C ALA A 252 -3.26 1.42 21.69
N GLN A 253 -3.23 1.17 20.38
CA GLN A 253 -4.42 1.32 19.52
C GLN A 253 -5.58 0.42 20.02
N GLY A 254 -5.23 -0.74 20.57
CA GLY A 254 -6.18 -1.68 21.16
C GLY A 254 -7.01 -2.45 20.12
N LYS A 255 -8.01 -3.21 20.62
CA LYS A 255 -9.01 -3.91 19.78
C LYS A 255 -10.40 -3.35 20.09
N ILE A 256 -11.11 -2.98 19.03
CA ILE A 256 -12.53 -2.61 19.10
C ILE A 256 -13.36 -3.83 18.72
N PHE A 257 -14.22 -4.26 19.64
CA PHE A 257 -15.29 -5.21 19.34
C PHE A 257 -16.54 -4.43 18.93
N ARG A 258 -17.17 -4.84 17.84
CA ARG A 258 -18.42 -4.24 17.38
C ARG A 258 -19.53 -4.41 18.39
N VAL A 259 -20.21 -3.30 18.70
CA VAL A 259 -21.36 -3.32 19.62
C VAL A 259 -22.52 -4.11 19.00
N GLY A 260 -23.33 -4.75 19.85
CA GLY A 260 -24.51 -5.51 19.40
C GLY A 260 -24.37 -7.04 19.46
N ARG A 261 -23.20 -7.56 19.86
CA ARG A 261 -23.01 -8.96 20.27
C ARG A 261 -22.39 -9.04 21.68
N PRO A 262 -22.61 -10.13 22.44
CA PRO A 262 -21.86 -10.37 23.67
C PRO A 262 -20.35 -10.40 23.38
N ILE A 263 -19.55 -9.91 24.32
CA ILE A 263 -18.09 -10.00 24.30
C ILE A 263 -17.70 -10.82 25.53
N SER A 264 -17.06 -11.98 25.33
CA SER A 264 -16.65 -12.84 26.45
C SER A 264 -15.21 -12.55 26.91
N PRO A 265 -14.82 -12.98 28.11
CA PRO A 265 -13.42 -12.94 28.53
C PRO A 265 -12.47 -13.69 27.59
N GLU A 266 -12.93 -14.80 27.00
CA GLU A 266 -12.15 -15.59 26.03
C GLU A 266 -11.90 -14.83 24.72
N ASP A 267 -12.85 -13.99 24.27
CA ASP A 267 -12.65 -13.11 23.13
C ASP A 267 -11.54 -12.09 23.42
N VAL A 268 -11.55 -11.49 24.61
CA VAL A 268 -10.51 -10.55 25.06
C VAL A 268 -9.16 -11.25 25.18
N GLN A 269 -9.10 -12.45 25.75
CA GLN A 269 -7.88 -13.25 25.87
C GLN A 269 -7.26 -13.54 24.49
N ARG A 270 -8.08 -13.91 23.49
CA ARG A 270 -7.64 -14.25 22.14
C ARG A 270 -6.95 -13.08 21.44
N VAL A 271 -7.44 -11.86 21.66
CA VAL A 271 -6.90 -10.63 21.07
C VAL A 271 -5.96 -9.86 22.01
N TRP A 272 -5.63 -10.43 23.18
CA TRP A 272 -4.80 -9.74 24.17
C TRP A 272 -3.47 -9.24 23.63
N PRO A 273 -2.74 -9.99 22.76
CA PRO A 273 -1.53 -9.46 22.12
C PRO A 273 -1.75 -8.14 21.39
N THR A 274 -2.90 -7.95 20.74
CA THR A 274 -3.28 -6.69 20.08
C THR A 274 -3.66 -5.59 21.07
N VAL A 275 -4.32 -5.95 22.19
CA VAL A 275 -4.73 -4.98 23.22
C VAL A 275 -3.52 -4.32 23.88
N VAL A 276 -2.43 -5.07 24.04
CA VAL A 276 -1.20 -4.60 24.69
C VAL A 276 -0.09 -4.25 23.68
N ASP A 277 -0.40 -4.15 22.39
CA ASP A 277 0.57 -3.81 21.34
C ASP A 277 0.77 -2.29 21.23
N PHE A 278 1.98 -1.84 21.57
CA PHE A 278 2.39 -0.44 21.49
C PHE A 278 3.10 -0.09 20.17
N ALA A 279 3.26 -1.02 19.22
CA ALA A 279 3.89 -0.73 17.92
C ALA A 279 3.15 0.36 17.11
N ARG A 280 1.85 0.52 17.36
CA ARG A 280 0.99 1.59 16.80
C ARG A 280 0.30 2.40 17.89
N ALA A 281 1.07 2.89 18.86
CA ALA A 281 0.50 3.64 19.97
C ALA A 281 0.08 5.06 19.60
N GLU A 282 -0.85 5.59 20.40
CA GLU A 282 -1.41 6.93 20.31
C GLU A 282 -1.06 7.75 21.57
N HIS A 283 -1.11 9.08 21.45
CA HIS A 283 -0.89 10.01 22.56
C HIS A 283 -2.12 10.89 22.78
N PRO A 284 -3.22 10.36 23.34
CA PRO A 284 -4.43 11.15 23.57
C PRO A 284 -4.14 12.32 24.52
N ASP A 285 -4.38 13.54 24.05
CA ASP A 285 -4.08 14.79 24.76
C ASP A 285 -5.27 15.33 25.58
N SER A 286 -6.42 14.67 25.46
CA SER A 286 -7.68 15.10 26.05
C SER A 286 -8.64 13.93 26.27
N ILE A 287 -9.61 14.13 27.17
CA ILE A 287 -10.68 13.16 27.42
C ILE A 287 -11.49 12.88 26.14
N ASN A 288 -11.73 13.92 25.32
CA ASN A 288 -12.47 13.78 24.07
C ASN A 288 -11.73 12.89 23.06
N ALA A 289 -10.42 13.11 22.87
CA ALA A 289 -9.60 12.26 22.01
C ALA A 289 -9.59 10.80 22.49
N SER A 290 -9.56 10.57 23.81
CA SER A 290 -9.62 9.22 24.38
C SER A 290 -10.92 8.49 24.04
N MET A 291 -12.06 9.20 23.99
CA MET A 291 -13.40 8.64 23.74
C MET A 291 -13.73 8.42 22.25
N GLN A 292 -12.97 9.02 21.33
CA GLN A 292 -13.27 9.00 19.90
C GLN A 292 -13.45 7.57 19.33
N PRO A 293 -12.55 6.59 19.58
CA PRO A 293 -12.71 5.25 19.01
C PRO A 293 -13.98 4.53 19.48
N ILE A 294 -14.42 4.82 20.71
CA ILE A 294 -15.65 4.27 21.29
C ILE A 294 -16.87 4.87 20.58
N MET A 295 -16.87 6.19 20.39
CA MET A 295 -17.97 6.89 19.73
C MET A 295 -18.11 6.48 18.25
N GLU A 296 -16.99 6.34 17.54
CA GLU A 296 -16.98 5.84 16.17
C GLU A 296 -17.56 4.43 16.07
N ASN A 297 -17.23 3.55 17.02
CA ASN A 297 -17.79 2.20 17.04
C ASN A 297 -19.30 2.20 17.24
N ILE A 298 -19.81 3.04 18.15
CA ILE A 298 -21.25 3.20 18.40
C ILE A 298 -21.97 3.75 17.15
N GLN A 299 -21.41 4.77 16.51
CA GLN A 299 -21.99 5.41 15.32
C GLN A 299 -22.11 4.46 14.13
N ARG A 300 -21.14 3.56 13.96
CA ARG A 300 -21.12 2.57 12.89
C ARG A 300 -22.19 1.45 13.06
N GLY A 301 -22.91 1.41 14.19
CA GLY A 301 -24.10 0.57 14.36
C GLY A 301 -23.83 -0.83 14.93
N LYS A 302 -24.87 -1.69 14.88
CA LYS A 302 -24.79 -3.07 15.39
C LYS A 302 -23.87 -3.92 14.51
N SER A 303 -23.16 -4.85 15.15
CA SER A 303 -22.35 -5.87 14.48
C SER A 303 -23.14 -6.61 13.41
N LYS A 304 -22.51 -6.84 12.25
CA LYS A 304 -23.03 -7.67 11.16
C LYS A 304 -22.89 -9.18 11.45
N GLY A 305 -22.25 -9.55 12.56
CA GLY A 305 -22.10 -10.92 13.02
C GLY A 305 -20.68 -11.46 12.89
N GLY A 306 -20.57 -12.78 12.84
CA GLY A 306 -19.29 -13.49 12.84
C GLY A 306 -18.96 -14.20 14.14
N ASN A 307 -17.79 -14.81 14.17
CA ASN A 307 -17.27 -15.66 15.25
C ASN A 307 -15.72 -15.63 15.26
N GLU A 308 -15.07 -16.60 15.89
CA GLU A 308 -13.61 -16.69 15.95
C GLU A 308 -12.92 -16.84 14.60
N PHE A 309 -13.61 -17.35 13.58
CA PHE A 309 -13.06 -17.55 12.24
C PHE A 309 -13.32 -16.39 11.31
N ILE A 310 -14.43 -15.67 11.49
CA ILE A 310 -14.87 -14.62 10.57
C ILE A 310 -15.40 -13.45 11.39
N ASP A 311 -14.76 -12.29 11.30
CA ASP A 311 -15.33 -11.01 11.73
C ASP A 311 -15.96 -10.31 10.52
N VAL A 312 -17.29 -10.38 10.41
CA VAL A 312 -18.03 -9.85 9.26
C VAL A 312 -17.89 -8.34 9.15
N ASP A 313 -17.76 -7.65 10.28
CA ASP A 313 -17.64 -6.19 10.32
C ASP A 313 -16.27 -5.69 9.83
N GLU A 314 -15.25 -6.56 9.89
CA GLU A 314 -13.89 -6.27 9.45
C GLU A 314 -13.66 -6.74 8.00
N ALA A 315 -14.21 -7.90 7.62
CA ALA A 315 -13.97 -8.51 6.32
C ALA A 315 -14.93 -8.01 5.21
N LEU A 316 -16.21 -7.75 5.51
CA LEU A 316 -17.19 -7.41 4.48
C LEU A 316 -16.89 -6.04 3.84
N GLY A 317 -16.75 -6.02 2.51
CA GLY A 317 -16.39 -4.82 1.77
C GLY A 317 -14.89 -4.53 1.74
N TYR A 318 -14.05 -5.39 2.33
CA TYR A 318 -12.60 -5.28 2.21
C TYR A 318 -12.19 -5.24 0.74
N VAL A 319 -11.42 -4.21 0.38
CA VAL A 319 -10.87 -4.02 -0.96
C VAL A 319 -9.44 -4.52 -0.96
N PHE A 320 -9.13 -5.45 -1.85
CA PHE A 320 -7.78 -5.98 -2.00
C PHE A 320 -6.89 -4.92 -2.67
N PRO A 321 -5.57 -4.92 -2.40
CA PRO A 321 -4.63 -4.14 -3.19
C PRO A 321 -4.81 -4.42 -4.69
N GLU A 322 -4.74 -3.39 -5.52
CA GLU A 322 -4.76 -3.57 -6.97
C GLU A 322 -3.62 -4.48 -7.39
N ALA A 323 -3.93 -5.41 -8.29
CA ALA A 323 -2.97 -6.36 -8.82
C ALA A 323 -3.05 -6.35 -10.34
N THR A 324 -1.95 -6.71 -10.99
CA THR A 324 -1.87 -6.78 -12.44
C THR A 324 -1.55 -8.18 -12.89
N SER A 325 -2.03 -8.57 -14.06
CA SER A 325 -1.60 -9.77 -14.76
C SER A 325 -1.47 -9.50 -16.25
N SER A 326 -0.79 -10.37 -16.98
CA SER A 326 -0.82 -10.36 -18.43
C SER A 326 -0.93 -11.79 -18.94
N TYR A 327 -1.42 -11.94 -20.17
CA TYR A 327 -1.41 -13.20 -20.87
C TYR A 327 -1.13 -13.01 -22.35
N ASP A 328 -0.66 -14.06 -23.01
CA ASP A 328 -0.43 -14.11 -24.44
C ASP A 328 -1.05 -15.34 -25.11
N ALA A 329 -0.76 -15.52 -26.41
CA ALA A 329 -1.27 -16.64 -27.20
C ALA A 329 -0.87 -18.01 -26.62
N ARG A 330 0.33 -18.11 -26.01
CA ARG A 330 0.79 -19.34 -25.38
C ARG A 330 -0.06 -19.67 -24.15
N ASP A 331 -0.38 -18.67 -23.33
CA ASP A 331 -1.15 -18.89 -22.09
C ASP A 331 -2.58 -19.36 -22.40
N VAL A 332 -3.24 -18.76 -23.39
CA VAL A 332 -4.60 -19.15 -23.78
C VAL A 332 -4.65 -20.51 -24.48
N ALA A 333 -3.65 -20.84 -25.31
CA ALA A 333 -3.52 -22.16 -25.92
C ALA A 333 -3.23 -23.25 -24.88
N LEU A 334 -2.35 -22.96 -23.92
CA LEU A 334 -2.04 -23.86 -22.81
C LEU A 334 -3.28 -24.15 -21.96
N TYR A 335 -4.10 -23.14 -21.68
CA TYR A 335 -5.37 -23.33 -21.01
C TYR A 335 -6.34 -24.19 -21.82
N ALA A 336 -6.51 -23.91 -23.11
CA ALA A 336 -7.40 -24.67 -23.98
C ALA A 336 -7.05 -26.17 -23.99
N LEU A 337 -5.75 -26.50 -24.15
CA LEU A 337 -5.24 -27.88 -23.99
C LEU A 337 -5.49 -28.42 -22.58
N GLY A 338 -5.29 -27.58 -21.55
CA GLY A 338 -5.56 -27.86 -20.15
C GLY A 338 -7.03 -28.17 -19.84
N VAL A 339 -7.97 -27.84 -20.73
CA VAL A 339 -9.40 -28.18 -20.62
C VAL A 339 -9.89 -29.07 -21.76
N GLY A 340 -8.95 -29.77 -22.41
CA GLY A 340 -9.20 -30.89 -23.33
C GLY A 340 -9.34 -30.52 -24.80
N ALA A 341 -9.22 -29.24 -25.18
CA ALA A 341 -9.32 -28.83 -26.58
C ALA A 341 -8.23 -29.49 -27.44
N ALA A 342 -8.57 -29.74 -28.71
CA ALA A 342 -7.67 -30.24 -29.75
C ALA A 342 -7.04 -31.60 -29.41
N THR A 343 -7.81 -32.49 -28.76
CA THR A 343 -7.35 -33.86 -28.51
C THR A 343 -7.15 -34.62 -29.82
N ASP A 344 -7.99 -34.33 -30.82
CA ASP A 344 -7.78 -34.73 -32.21
C ASP A 344 -7.16 -33.55 -32.98
N PRO A 345 -5.89 -33.63 -33.41
CA PRO A 345 -5.25 -32.56 -34.17
C PRO A 345 -5.86 -32.36 -35.57
N LEU A 346 -6.78 -33.21 -36.00
CA LEU A 346 -7.53 -33.07 -37.26
C LEU A 346 -8.87 -32.33 -37.10
N ASP A 347 -9.31 -32.04 -35.86
CA ASP A 347 -10.49 -31.22 -35.59
C ASP A 347 -10.16 -29.74 -35.84
N ALA A 348 -10.49 -29.26 -37.05
CA ALA A 348 -10.22 -27.89 -37.46
C ALA A 348 -10.94 -26.82 -36.61
N ASP A 349 -12.03 -27.17 -35.92
CA ASP A 349 -12.76 -26.23 -35.07
C ASP A 349 -12.11 -26.09 -33.70
N GLU A 350 -11.54 -27.16 -33.16
CA GLU A 350 -10.76 -27.08 -31.92
C GLU A 350 -9.31 -26.62 -32.13
N LEU A 351 -8.74 -26.84 -33.32
CA LEU A 351 -7.38 -26.36 -33.65
C LEU A 351 -7.27 -24.84 -33.52
N LYS A 352 -8.34 -24.10 -33.85
CA LYS A 352 -8.47 -22.63 -33.68
C LYS A 352 -8.33 -22.16 -32.23
N LEU A 353 -8.43 -23.05 -31.24
CA LEU A 353 -8.27 -22.71 -29.82
C LEU A 353 -6.81 -22.82 -29.35
N VAL A 354 -5.95 -23.49 -30.12
CA VAL A 354 -4.59 -23.85 -29.70
C VAL A 354 -3.49 -23.46 -30.69
N TYR A 355 -3.85 -23.09 -31.93
CA TYR A 355 -2.89 -22.76 -32.98
C TYR A 355 -2.97 -21.28 -33.41
N GLU A 356 -1.94 -20.53 -33.05
CA GLU A 356 -1.86 -19.07 -33.17
C GLU A 356 -1.68 -18.55 -34.61
N LEU A 357 -1.22 -19.39 -35.53
CA LEU A 357 -1.09 -19.04 -36.95
C LEU A 357 -2.35 -19.36 -37.76
N ASP A 358 -3.39 -19.91 -37.13
CA ASP A 358 -4.70 -20.06 -37.75
C ASP A 358 -5.37 -18.69 -37.92
N GLY A 359 -5.93 -18.42 -39.10
CA GLY A 359 -6.61 -17.15 -39.40
C GLY A 359 -7.88 -16.91 -38.56
N GLY A 360 -8.34 -17.91 -37.81
CA GLY A 360 -9.47 -17.84 -36.89
C GLY A 360 -9.10 -18.13 -35.43
N PHE A 361 -7.83 -17.96 -35.02
CA PHE A 361 -7.40 -18.19 -33.65
C PHE A 361 -8.26 -17.41 -32.64
N VAL A 362 -8.90 -18.12 -31.71
CA VAL A 362 -9.87 -17.56 -30.76
C VAL A 362 -9.63 -18.09 -29.35
N VAL A 363 -9.78 -17.21 -28.37
CA VAL A 363 -9.62 -17.56 -26.96
C VAL A 363 -10.87 -18.27 -26.45
N LEU A 364 -10.70 -19.43 -25.82
CA LEU A 364 -11.78 -20.10 -25.09
C LEU A 364 -12.24 -19.21 -23.91
N PRO A 365 -13.48 -18.69 -23.87
CA PRO A 365 -13.90 -17.64 -22.95
C PRO A 365 -13.86 -18.01 -21.46
N THR A 366 -13.93 -19.31 -21.14
CA THR A 366 -13.75 -19.79 -19.76
C THR A 366 -12.35 -19.50 -19.23
N TYR A 367 -11.37 -19.16 -20.08
CA TYR A 367 -10.08 -18.61 -19.67
C TYR A 367 -10.22 -17.37 -18.79
N GLY A 368 -11.32 -16.60 -18.90
CA GLY A 368 -11.53 -15.38 -18.12
C GLY A 368 -11.45 -15.56 -16.60
N VAL A 369 -11.61 -16.78 -16.07
CA VAL A 369 -11.42 -17.05 -14.64
C VAL A 369 -9.94 -17.08 -14.23
N VAL A 370 -9.04 -17.45 -15.14
CA VAL A 370 -7.62 -17.75 -14.84
C VAL A 370 -6.85 -16.53 -14.33
N PRO A 371 -6.93 -15.34 -14.95
CA PRO A 371 -6.20 -14.16 -14.45
C PRO A 371 -6.50 -13.83 -12.98
N ALA A 372 -7.78 -13.84 -12.58
CA ALA A 372 -8.19 -13.53 -11.21
C ALA A 372 -7.73 -14.60 -10.21
N VAL A 373 -7.79 -15.89 -10.60
CA VAL A 373 -7.28 -16.99 -9.77
C VAL A 373 -5.77 -16.87 -9.56
N ASN A 374 -5.02 -16.52 -10.60
CA ASN A 374 -3.56 -16.38 -10.51
C ASN A 374 -3.17 -15.27 -9.54
N VAL A 375 -3.84 -14.12 -9.60
CA VAL A 375 -3.66 -13.03 -8.62
C VAL A 375 -3.95 -13.50 -7.20
N ALA A 376 -5.05 -14.22 -6.99
CA ALA A 376 -5.40 -14.75 -5.66
C ALA A 376 -4.36 -15.77 -5.14
N MET A 377 -3.82 -16.63 -6.02
CA MET A 377 -2.78 -17.59 -5.67
C MET A 377 -1.45 -16.93 -5.34
N GLU A 378 -1.05 -15.88 -6.06
CA GLU A 378 0.17 -15.12 -5.76
C GLU A 378 0.05 -14.37 -4.43
N ALA A 379 -1.12 -13.77 -4.13
CA ALA A 379 -1.39 -13.19 -2.82
C ALA A 379 -1.25 -14.22 -1.68
N ALA A 380 -1.83 -15.41 -1.86
CA ALA A 380 -1.72 -16.49 -0.90
C ALA A 380 -0.26 -16.97 -0.70
N LYS A 381 0.54 -17.06 -1.77
CA LYS A 381 1.98 -17.41 -1.70
C LYS A 381 2.79 -16.40 -0.89
N ARG A 382 2.41 -15.11 -0.94
CA ARG A 382 3.02 -14.03 -0.14
C ARG A 382 2.55 -14.02 1.32
N GLY A 383 1.60 -14.90 1.68
CA GLY A 383 1.03 -14.94 3.03
C GLY A 383 0.09 -13.77 3.32
N GLU A 384 -0.46 -13.13 2.28
CA GLU A 384 -1.43 -12.05 2.46
C GLU A 384 -2.73 -12.60 3.03
N THR A 385 -3.26 -11.92 4.04
CA THR A 385 -4.49 -12.31 4.72
C THR A 385 -5.50 -11.17 4.63
N VAL A 386 -6.78 -11.53 4.65
CA VAL A 386 -7.87 -10.56 4.68
C VAL A 386 -8.19 -10.28 6.15
N PRO A 387 -8.17 -9.02 6.60
CA PRO A 387 -8.60 -8.64 7.94
C PRO A 387 -9.98 -9.21 8.26
N GLY A 388 -10.11 -9.80 9.46
CA GLY A 388 -11.33 -10.49 9.89
C GLY A 388 -11.50 -11.93 9.41
N LEU A 389 -10.71 -12.44 8.46
CA LEU A 389 -10.78 -13.85 8.03
C LEU A 389 -9.65 -14.69 8.66
N ASN A 390 -9.99 -15.52 9.64
CA ASN A 390 -9.07 -16.25 10.52
C ASN A 390 -9.33 -17.77 10.48
N TYR A 391 -9.13 -18.40 9.34
CA TYR A 391 -9.29 -19.86 9.19
C TYR A 391 -8.16 -20.47 8.35
N GLY A 392 -7.88 -21.75 8.60
CA GLY A 392 -6.90 -22.52 7.83
C GLY A 392 -7.46 -23.01 6.48
N LEU A 393 -6.56 -23.33 5.57
CA LEU A 393 -6.88 -23.89 4.25
C LEU A 393 -7.63 -25.23 4.32
N ASP A 394 -7.50 -25.97 5.42
CA ASP A 394 -8.21 -27.24 5.68
C ASP A 394 -9.74 -27.09 5.75
N ARG A 395 -10.24 -25.87 5.97
CA ARG A 395 -11.67 -25.56 6.06
C ARG A 395 -12.26 -24.98 4.78
N LEU A 396 -11.41 -24.56 3.85
CA LEU A 396 -11.80 -23.82 2.66
C LEU A 396 -12.17 -24.77 1.52
N LEU A 397 -13.37 -24.58 0.96
CA LEU A 397 -13.80 -25.22 -0.28
C LEU A 397 -14.21 -24.15 -1.29
N HIS A 398 -13.79 -24.31 -2.54
CA HIS A 398 -14.34 -23.50 -3.62
C HIS A 398 -15.74 -24.00 -3.97
N GLY A 399 -16.77 -23.20 -3.69
CA GLY A 399 -18.17 -23.62 -3.77
C GLY A 399 -18.82 -23.37 -5.12
N GLU A 400 -18.76 -22.13 -5.58
CA GLU A 400 -19.42 -21.64 -6.81
C GLU A 400 -18.48 -20.71 -7.55
N GLN A 401 -18.62 -20.68 -8.87
CA GLN A 401 -17.90 -19.78 -9.76
C GLN A 401 -18.89 -19.13 -10.74
N TYR A 402 -18.77 -17.82 -10.89
CA TYR A 402 -19.39 -17.04 -11.96
C TYR A 402 -18.31 -16.29 -12.71
N THR A 403 -18.32 -16.40 -14.04
CA THR A 403 -17.40 -15.66 -14.91
C THR A 403 -18.22 -15.05 -16.03
N GLU A 404 -18.09 -13.74 -16.21
CA GLU A 404 -18.70 -12.97 -17.27
C GLU A 404 -17.61 -12.28 -18.09
N VAL A 405 -17.75 -12.37 -19.41
CA VAL A 405 -16.85 -11.77 -20.39
C VAL A 405 -17.65 -10.73 -21.16
N ARG A 406 -17.24 -9.45 -21.09
CA ARG A 406 -17.98 -8.33 -21.69
C ARG A 406 -17.88 -8.30 -23.21
N ARG A 407 -16.79 -8.85 -23.75
CA ARG A 407 -16.51 -8.99 -25.18
C ARG A 407 -15.50 -10.11 -25.42
N PRO A 408 -15.42 -10.70 -26.64
CA PRO A 408 -14.43 -11.72 -26.94
C PRO A 408 -13.05 -11.34 -26.43
N LEU A 409 -12.42 -12.28 -25.71
CA LEU A 409 -11.12 -12.05 -25.11
C LEU A 409 -10.10 -11.86 -26.23
N PRO A 410 -9.27 -10.80 -26.19
CA PRO A 410 -8.14 -10.69 -27.10
C PRO A 410 -7.15 -11.82 -26.83
N THR A 411 -6.33 -12.17 -27.82
CA THR A 411 -5.32 -13.25 -27.73
C THR A 411 -4.13 -12.89 -26.84
N SER A 412 -4.01 -11.61 -26.46
CA SER A 412 -3.14 -11.11 -25.41
C SER A 412 -3.78 -9.89 -24.74
N ALA A 413 -3.49 -9.67 -23.46
CA ALA A 413 -3.86 -8.44 -22.75
C ALA A 413 -2.99 -8.24 -21.51
N LYS A 414 -2.81 -6.99 -21.11
CA LYS A 414 -2.46 -6.62 -19.73
C LYS A 414 -3.75 -6.25 -18.99
N LEU A 415 -3.91 -6.79 -17.79
CA LEU A 415 -5.12 -6.64 -16.98
C LEU A 415 -4.80 -6.03 -15.63
N THR A 416 -5.66 -5.11 -15.18
CA THR A 416 -5.69 -4.61 -13.81
C THR A 416 -6.88 -5.20 -13.06
N HIS A 417 -6.66 -5.72 -11.87
CA HIS A 417 -7.66 -6.45 -11.09
C HIS A 417 -8.10 -5.63 -9.87
N LYS A 418 -9.40 -5.40 -9.77
CA LYS A 418 -10.04 -4.78 -8.61
C LYS A 418 -10.92 -5.81 -7.92
N SER A 419 -10.46 -6.29 -6.76
CA SER A 419 -11.15 -7.33 -5.99
C SER A 419 -11.72 -6.79 -4.69
N ARG A 420 -12.85 -7.34 -4.25
CA ARG A 420 -13.43 -7.06 -2.93
C ARG A 420 -14.17 -8.26 -2.35
N ILE A 421 -14.24 -8.33 -1.02
CA ILE A 421 -15.20 -9.21 -0.33
C ILE A 421 -16.58 -8.61 -0.50
N LYS A 422 -17.35 -9.16 -1.46
CA LYS A 422 -18.66 -8.65 -1.86
C LYS A 422 -19.72 -8.98 -0.81
N ASP A 423 -19.78 -10.24 -0.38
CA ASP A 423 -20.78 -10.75 0.56
C ASP A 423 -20.19 -11.80 1.51
N ILE A 424 -20.78 -11.92 2.70
CA ILE A 424 -20.51 -12.98 3.67
C ILE A 424 -21.84 -13.48 4.24
N PHE A 425 -22.08 -14.78 4.15
CA PHE A 425 -23.34 -15.41 4.58
C PHE A 425 -23.12 -16.51 5.60
N ASP A 426 -24.06 -16.63 6.55
CA ASP A 426 -24.11 -17.71 7.53
C ASP A 426 -24.92 -18.89 7.00
N LYS A 427 -24.24 -19.98 6.64
CA LYS A 427 -24.90 -21.22 6.19
C LYS A 427 -25.17 -22.19 7.35
N GLY A 428 -25.05 -21.75 8.60
CA GLY A 428 -25.34 -22.50 9.82
C GLY A 428 -24.17 -23.36 10.27
N LYS A 429 -23.81 -24.40 9.52
CA LYS A 429 -22.63 -25.25 9.81
C LYS A 429 -21.33 -24.75 9.16
N GLY A 430 -21.39 -23.65 8.43
CA GLY A 430 -20.27 -23.03 7.73
C GLY A 430 -20.64 -21.62 7.27
N ALA A 431 -19.66 -20.92 6.71
CA ALA A 431 -19.84 -19.59 6.13
C ALA A 431 -19.63 -19.65 4.62
N LEU A 432 -20.31 -18.77 3.88
CA LEU A 432 -20.03 -18.54 2.46
C LEU A 432 -19.45 -17.13 2.30
N ILE A 433 -18.27 -17.02 1.71
CA ILE A 433 -17.61 -15.76 1.42
C ILE A 433 -17.62 -15.58 -0.10
N VAL A 434 -18.13 -14.44 -0.56
CA VAL A 434 -18.20 -14.10 -1.99
C VAL A 434 -17.15 -13.04 -2.28
N THR A 435 -16.20 -13.36 -3.15
CA THR A 435 -15.21 -12.41 -3.64
C THR A 435 -15.59 -12.03 -5.07
N ALA A 436 -15.72 -10.73 -5.32
CA ALA A 436 -15.94 -10.19 -6.66
C ALA A 436 -14.65 -9.56 -7.19
N THR A 437 -14.34 -9.82 -8.45
CA THR A 437 -13.15 -9.30 -9.14
C THR A 437 -13.54 -8.74 -10.50
N GLU A 438 -13.23 -7.47 -10.73
CA GLU A 438 -13.25 -6.83 -12.04
C GLU A 438 -11.84 -6.83 -12.62
N SER A 439 -11.67 -7.35 -13.84
CA SER A 439 -10.41 -7.29 -14.59
C SER A 439 -10.58 -6.29 -15.74
N LEU A 440 -9.83 -5.20 -15.66
CA LEU A 440 -9.86 -4.08 -16.60
C LEU A 440 -8.75 -4.25 -17.64
N ASP A 441 -9.03 -3.92 -18.89
CA ASP A 441 -8.03 -3.87 -19.97
C ASP A 441 -7.10 -2.64 -19.86
N GLU A 442 -6.16 -2.50 -20.81
CA GLU A 442 -5.20 -1.39 -20.82
C GLU A 442 -5.85 0.00 -20.90
N GLU A 443 -7.08 0.10 -21.39
CA GLU A 443 -7.83 1.35 -21.46
C GLU A 443 -8.70 1.61 -20.23
N GLY A 444 -8.70 0.71 -19.25
CA GLY A 444 -9.47 0.84 -18.02
C GLY A 444 -10.93 0.42 -18.16
N GLU A 445 -11.30 -0.33 -19.21
CA GLU A 445 -12.64 -0.89 -19.38
C GLU A 445 -12.71 -2.30 -18.78
N VAL A 446 -13.81 -2.62 -18.09
CA VAL A 446 -14.00 -3.96 -17.51
C VAL A 446 -14.16 -4.98 -18.63
N LEU A 447 -13.17 -5.86 -18.79
CA LEU A 447 -13.20 -6.95 -19.77
C LEU A 447 -13.83 -8.21 -19.18
N ILE A 448 -13.48 -8.52 -17.92
CA ILE A 448 -13.90 -9.74 -17.23
C ILE A 448 -14.46 -9.37 -15.86
N TYR A 449 -15.55 -10.03 -15.47
CA TYR A 449 -16.07 -9.98 -14.12
C TYR A 449 -16.19 -11.40 -13.56
N ASN A 450 -15.61 -11.62 -12.39
CA ASN A 450 -15.64 -12.90 -11.68
C ASN A 450 -16.32 -12.76 -10.31
N GLU A 451 -17.14 -13.74 -9.94
CA GLU A 451 -17.50 -13.99 -8.54
C GLU A 451 -17.10 -15.41 -8.17
N SER A 452 -16.24 -15.54 -7.17
CA SER A 452 -15.86 -16.83 -6.60
C SER A 452 -16.43 -16.93 -5.19
N THR A 453 -16.91 -18.11 -4.82
CA THR A 453 -17.34 -18.37 -3.46
C THR A 453 -16.43 -19.36 -2.76
N ALA A 454 -16.09 -19.04 -1.51
CA ALA A 454 -15.40 -19.92 -0.59
C ALA A 454 -16.36 -20.34 0.52
N TYR A 455 -16.61 -21.65 0.63
CA TYR A 455 -17.37 -22.22 1.74
C TYR A 455 -16.41 -22.65 2.85
N ILE A 456 -16.53 -22.03 4.02
CA ILE A 456 -15.66 -22.28 5.18
C ILE A 456 -16.37 -23.19 6.18
N ARG A 457 -15.92 -24.44 6.28
CA ARG A 457 -16.52 -25.45 7.15
C ARG A 457 -16.36 -25.08 8.64
N GLY A 458 -17.45 -25.19 9.39
CA GLY A 458 -17.49 -24.92 10.83
C GLY A 458 -17.43 -23.45 11.21
N ALA A 459 -17.25 -22.53 10.26
CA ALA A 459 -17.20 -21.10 10.51
C ALA A 459 -18.58 -20.44 10.55
N GLY A 460 -19.67 -21.20 10.52
CA GLY A 460 -21.07 -20.72 10.58
C GLY A 460 -21.62 -20.56 12.00
N GLY A 461 -22.91 -20.29 12.11
CA GLY A 461 -23.69 -20.47 13.34
C GLY A 461 -23.82 -19.22 14.22
N TRP A 462 -23.54 -18.04 13.67
CA TRP A 462 -23.68 -16.77 14.37
C TRP A 462 -25.08 -16.13 14.20
N GLY A 463 -25.96 -16.74 13.41
CA GLY A 463 -27.33 -16.28 13.16
C GLY A 463 -27.43 -15.17 12.11
N GLY A 464 -26.46 -15.09 11.19
CA GLY A 464 -26.44 -14.10 10.11
C GLY A 464 -27.40 -14.41 8.96
N ASP A 465 -27.41 -13.54 7.94
CA ASP A 465 -28.14 -13.79 6.70
C ASP A 465 -27.60 -15.06 6.02
N ARG A 466 -28.52 -15.96 5.60
CA ARG A 466 -28.16 -17.17 4.87
C ARG A 466 -27.79 -16.87 3.42
N GLY A 467 -28.14 -15.70 2.90
CA GLY A 467 -27.98 -15.34 1.50
C GLY A 467 -28.88 -16.17 0.57
N PRO A 468 -28.81 -15.92 -0.74
CA PRO A 468 -29.67 -16.58 -1.71
C PRO A 468 -29.39 -18.10 -1.82
N SER A 469 -30.41 -18.85 -2.25
CA SER A 469 -30.26 -20.18 -2.86
C SER A 469 -29.66 -20.02 -4.27
N SER A 470 -28.85 -20.99 -4.73
CA SER A 470 -28.01 -20.85 -5.93
C SER A 470 -28.77 -20.38 -7.18
N HIS A 471 -28.05 -19.72 -8.10
CA HIS A 471 -28.65 -18.93 -9.18
C HIS A 471 -28.50 -19.51 -10.60
N GLY A 472 -27.88 -20.68 -10.78
CA GLY A 472 -27.68 -21.26 -12.12
C GLY A 472 -28.86 -22.07 -12.65
N GLY A 473 -29.99 -22.10 -11.94
CA GLY A 473 -31.19 -22.84 -12.36
C GLY A 473 -31.13 -24.33 -12.02
N GLU A 474 -32.25 -25.03 -12.20
CA GLU A 474 -32.32 -26.49 -12.13
C GLU A 474 -32.59 -27.04 -13.53
N PRO A 475 -32.05 -28.23 -13.88
CA PRO A 475 -32.40 -28.88 -15.14
C PRO A 475 -33.92 -29.04 -15.27
N PRO A 476 -34.49 -28.76 -16.45
CA PRO A 476 -35.91 -28.97 -16.67
C PRO A 476 -36.25 -30.47 -16.60
N SER A 477 -37.48 -30.82 -16.23
CA SER A 477 -37.94 -32.21 -16.14
C SER A 477 -38.21 -32.84 -17.51
N ARG A 478 -37.20 -32.86 -18.39
CA ARG A 478 -37.18 -33.47 -19.73
C ARG A 478 -35.78 -33.98 -20.07
N GLU A 479 -35.67 -34.81 -21.10
CA GLU A 479 -34.36 -35.28 -21.60
C GLU A 479 -33.47 -34.10 -22.06
N PRO A 480 -32.13 -34.23 -21.93
CA PRO A 480 -31.16 -33.25 -22.45
C PRO A 480 -31.28 -33.09 -23.97
N ASP A 481 -31.04 -31.87 -24.45
CA ASP A 481 -30.96 -31.58 -25.89
C ASP A 481 -29.65 -32.07 -26.50
N ALA A 482 -28.56 -32.05 -25.73
CA ALA A 482 -27.30 -32.69 -26.09
C ALA A 482 -26.61 -33.32 -24.88
N VAL A 483 -25.79 -34.34 -25.15
CA VAL A 483 -24.97 -35.02 -24.14
C VAL A 483 -23.59 -35.29 -24.72
N VAL A 484 -22.56 -34.69 -24.12
CA VAL A 484 -21.16 -34.95 -24.48
C VAL A 484 -20.53 -35.86 -23.44
N ARG A 485 -19.76 -36.85 -23.91
CA ARG A 485 -18.98 -37.77 -23.07
C ARG A 485 -17.53 -37.65 -23.47
N GLU A 486 -16.69 -37.29 -22.51
CA GLU A 486 -15.26 -37.13 -22.76
C GLU A 486 -14.43 -37.78 -21.65
N VAL A 487 -13.44 -38.57 -22.06
CA VAL A 487 -12.48 -39.19 -21.14
C VAL A 487 -11.42 -38.16 -20.78
N ILE A 488 -11.30 -37.85 -19.51
CA ILE A 488 -10.29 -36.91 -19.01
C ILE A 488 -8.93 -37.63 -19.00
N PRO A 489 -7.90 -37.12 -19.70
CA PRO A 489 -6.59 -37.76 -19.69
C PRO A 489 -5.99 -37.90 -18.28
N PRO A 490 -5.24 -38.97 -17.97
CA PRO A 490 -4.65 -39.16 -16.65
C PRO A 490 -3.69 -38.04 -16.20
N HIS A 491 -3.13 -37.28 -17.14
CA HIS A 491 -2.22 -36.17 -16.89
C HIS A 491 -2.91 -34.80 -16.86
N GLN A 492 -4.24 -34.74 -16.98
CA GLN A 492 -4.97 -33.49 -17.21
C GLN A 492 -4.80 -32.47 -16.07
N ALA A 493 -4.83 -32.92 -14.81
CA ALA A 493 -4.61 -32.05 -13.66
C ALA A 493 -3.19 -31.43 -13.69
N LEU A 494 -2.19 -32.17 -14.20
CA LEU A 494 -0.81 -31.71 -14.31
C LEU A 494 -0.62 -30.70 -15.45
N LEU A 495 -1.43 -30.79 -16.50
CA LEU A 495 -1.44 -29.82 -17.58
C LEU A 495 -2.19 -28.55 -17.18
N TYR A 496 -3.41 -28.69 -16.66
CA TYR A 496 -4.26 -27.55 -16.29
C TYR A 496 -3.60 -26.61 -15.27
N ARG A 497 -2.94 -27.17 -14.25
CA ARG A 497 -2.22 -26.38 -13.22
C ARG A 497 -1.18 -25.42 -13.79
N LEU A 498 -0.65 -25.66 -14.99
CA LEU A 498 0.30 -24.76 -15.64
C LEU A 498 -0.36 -23.44 -16.08
N SER A 499 -1.69 -23.38 -16.12
CA SER A 499 -2.46 -22.15 -16.31
C SER A 499 -2.47 -21.26 -15.05
N GLY A 500 -2.05 -21.80 -13.88
CA GLY A 500 -1.68 -21.00 -12.71
C GLY A 500 -2.24 -21.44 -11.35
N ASP A 501 -3.06 -22.50 -11.27
CA ASP A 501 -3.43 -23.12 -9.99
C ASP A 501 -2.41 -24.20 -9.58
N TRP A 502 -1.42 -23.78 -8.77
CA TRP A 502 -0.31 -24.61 -8.33
C TRP A 502 -0.61 -25.48 -7.10
N ASN A 503 -1.86 -25.53 -6.61
CA ASN A 503 -2.21 -26.24 -5.38
C ASN A 503 -1.75 -27.72 -5.41
N PRO A 504 -0.94 -28.17 -4.43
CA PRO A 504 -0.42 -29.53 -4.38
C PRO A 504 -1.49 -30.62 -4.34
N LEU A 505 -2.72 -30.29 -3.91
CA LEU A 505 -3.89 -31.18 -3.92
C LEU A 505 -4.12 -31.88 -5.28
N HIS A 506 -3.74 -31.22 -6.37
CA HIS A 506 -3.95 -31.67 -7.75
C HIS A 506 -2.75 -32.38 -8.37
N ALA A 507 -1.63 -32.52 -7.65
CA ALA A 507 -0.40 -33.08 -8.18
C ALA A 507 0.30 -34.08 -7.24
N ASP A 508 0.28 -33.84 -5.93
CA ASP A 508 0.99 -34.64 -4.93
C ASP A 508 0.04 -35.64 -4.24
N PRO A 509 0.25 -36.96 -4.43
CA PRO A 509 -0.57 -37.99 -3.79
C PRO A 509 -0.53 -37.95 -2.25
N ALA A 510 0.60 -37.62 -1.64
CA ALA A 510 0.72 -37.56 -0.18
C ALA A 510 -0.09 -36.39 0.38
N PHE A 511 -0.03 -35.24 -0.29
CA PHE A 511 -0.83 -34.07 0.06
C PHE A 511 -2.32 -34.34 -0.14
N ALA A 512 -2.73 -34.93 -1.27
CA ALA A 512 -4.13 -35.27 -1.53
C ALA A 512 -4.70 -36.21 -0.45
N LYS A 513 -3.92 -37.23 -0.06
CA LYS A 513 -4.30 -38.16 1.01
C LYS A 513 -4.42 -37.49 2.37
N ALA A 514 -3.56 -36.53 2.69
CA ALA A 514 -3.65 -35.75 3.93
C ALA A 514 -4.95 -34.92 4.02
N PHE A 515 -5.52 -34.53 2.87
CA PHE A 515 -6.78 -33.80 2.76
C PHE A 515 -8.00 -34.70 2.48
N GLY A 516 -7.84 -36.02 2.60
CA GLY A 516 -8.93 -37.00 2.55
C GLY A 516 -9.30 -37.51 1.15
N PHE A 517 -8.43 -37.34 0.16
CA PHE A 517 -8.62 -37.88 -1.20
C PHE A 517 -7.66 -39.04 -1.46
N ASP A 518 -8.15 -40.11 -2.10
CA ASP A 518 -7.34 -41.32 -2.34
C ASP A 518 -6.18 -41.09 -3.32
N LYS A 519 -6.34 -40.12 -4.22
CA LYS A 519 -5.36 -39.69 -5.23
C LYS A 519 -5.61 -38.21 -5.58
N PRO A 520 -4.69 -37.53 -6.28
CA PRO A 520 -4.91 -36.16 -6.72
C PRO A 520 -6.20 -36.02 -7.55
N ILE A 521 -7.02 -35.05 -7.18
CA ILE A 521 -8.27 -34.72 -7.89
C ILE A 521 -7.99 -33.73 -9.01
N LEU A 522 -8.86 -33.71 -10.02
CA LEU A 522 -8.89 -32.65 -11.01
C LEU A 522 -9.38 -31.34 -10.37
N HIS A 523 -8.85 -30.20 -10.83
CA HIS A 523 -9.34 -28.89 -10.42
C HIS A 523 -10.82 -28.74 -10.79
N GLY A 524 -11.65 -28.23 -9.89
CA GLY A 524 -13.05 -27.90 -10.22
C GLY A 524 -13.13 -26.94 -11.41
N LEU A 525 -12.23 -25.96 -11.48
CA LEU A 525 -12.12 -25.02 -12.59
C LEU A 525 -11.65 -25.66 -13.92
N CYS A 526 -10.99 -26.81 -13.86
CA CYS A 526 -10.71 -27.61 -15.06
C CYS A 526 -11.99 -28.28 -15.57
N THR A 527 -12.76 -28.94 -14.69
CA THR A 527 -14.08 -29.51 -15.03
C THR A 527 -15.04 -28.43 -15.58
N PHE A 528 -14.99 -27.22 -15.02
CA PHE A 528 -15.69 -26.04 -15.50
C PHE A 528 -15.28 -25.66 -16.94
N GLY A 529 -13.99 -25.68 -17.26
CA GLY A 529 -13.50 -25.41 -18.61
C GLY A 529 -13.93 -26.48 -19.63
N TYR A 530 -13.87 -27.76 -19.25
CA TYR A 530 -14.40 -28.86 -20.07
C TYR A 530 -15.88 -28.65 -20.37
N ALA A 531 -16.69 -28.42 -19.32
CA ALA A 531 -18.13 -28.21 -19.47
C ALA A 531 -18.44 -26.97 -20.33
N GLY A 532 -17.69 -25.88 -20.13
CA GLY A 532 -17.81 -24.67 -20.94
C GLY A 532 -17.51 -24.93 -22.42
N ARG A 533 -16.42 -25.65 -22.72
CA ARG A 533 -16.10 -26.05 -24.09
C ARG A 533 -17.19 -26.93 -24.72
N HIS A 534 -17.69 -27.93 -23.99
CA HIS A 534 -18.77 -28.80 -24.48
C HIS A 534 -20.03 -27.99 -24.83
N VAL A 535 -20.46 -27.10 -23.93
CA VAL A 535 -21.65 -26.27 -24.15
C VAL A 535 -21.45 -25.28 -25.29
N ILE A 536 -20.28 -24.65 -25.40
CA ILE A 536 -19.99 -23.75 -26.52
C ILE A 536 -20.02 -24.51 -27.85
N LYS A 537 -19.32 -25.64 -27.94
CA LYS A 537 -19.24 -26.46 -29.16
C LYS A 537 -20.61 -26.95 -29.62
N GLU A 538 -21.46 -27.40 -28.71
CA GLU A 538 -22.76 -27.99 -29.04
C GLU A 538 -23.91 -26.97 -29.14
N MET A 539 -23.84 -25.86 -28.41
CA MET A 539 -25.01 -24.99 -28.20
C MET A 539 -24.82 -23.51 -28.54
N ALA A 540 -23.59 -23.02 -28.74
CA ALA A 540 -23.39 -21.66 -29.23
C ALA A 540 -23.84 -21.55 -30.70
N PRO A 541 -24.27 -20.35 -31.17
CA PRO A 541 -24.50 -20.13 -32.60
C PRO A 541 -23.26 -20.52 -33.42
N ASP A 542 -23.42 -21.46 -34.35
CA ASP A 542 -22.35 -22.05 -35.17
C ASP A 542 -21.13 -22.61 -34.40
N GLY A 543 -21.29 -22.94 -33.11
CA GLY A 543 -20.18 -23.35 -32.24
C GLY A 543 -19.19 -22.22 -31.92
N ASP A 544 -19.54 -20.96 -32.20
CA ASP A 544 -18.64 -19.83 -32.10
C ASP A 544 -18.55 -19.28 -30.66
N ALA A 545 -17.37 -19.47 -30.06
CA ALA A 545 -17.04 -19.04 -28.72
C ALA A 545 -17.20 -17.53 -28.48
N ARG A 546 -17.20 -16.69 -29.52
CA ARG A 546 -17.35 -15.24 -29.40
C ARG A 546 -18.74 -14.80 -28.95
N PHE A 547 -19.75 -15.66 -29.06
CA PHE A 547 -21.08 -15.40 -28.52
C PHE A 547 -21.16 -15.59 -27.01
N PHE A 548 -20.17 -16.21 -26.37
CA PHE A 548 -20.18 -16.43 -24.93
C PHE A 548 -20.30 -15.11 -24.16
N ARG A 549 -21.22 -15.07 -23.19
CA ARG A 549 -21.39 -13.95 -22.26
C ARG A 549 -20.97 -14.33 -20.86
N SER A 550 -21.56 -15.38 -20.30
CA SER A 550 -21.26 -15.77 -18.93
C SER A 550 -21.45 -17.26 -18.69
N ILE A 551 -20.82 -17.75 -17.64
CA ILE A 551 -20.99 -19.09 -17.11
C ILE A 551 -21.11 -19.01 -15.59
N ARG A 552 -22.02 -19.80 -15.04
CA ARG A 552 -22.18 -19.99 -13.60
C ARG A 552 -22.20 -21.48 -13.28
N VAL A 553 -21.50 -21.89 -12.24
CA VAL A 553 -21.49 -23.28 -11.77
C VAL A 553 -21.47 -23.36 -10.24
N ARG A 554 -22.01 -24.45 -9.71
CA ARG A 554 -21.72 -24.93 -8.35
C ARG A 554 -20.95 -26.24 -8.41
N PHE A 555 -19.80 -26.28 -7.74
CA PHE A 555 -19.02 -27.50 -7.57
C PHE A 555 -19.68 -28.36 -6.49
N ALA A 556 -20.13 -29.56 -6.88
CA ALA A 556 -20.87 -30.45 -6.00
C ALA A 556 -20.01 -31.61 -5.50
N ASP A 557 -19.08 -32.09 -6.31
CA ASP A 557 -18.20 -33.23 -5.97
C ASP A 557 -16.92 -33.22 -6.83
N ASN A 558 -15.92 -34.04 -6.48
CA ASN A 558 -14.62 -34.06 -7.13
C ASN A 558 -14.59 -34.93 -8.40
N VAL A 559 -13.73 -34.60 -9.37
CA VAL A 559 -13.45 -35.43 -10.55
C VAL A 559 -12.02 -35.95 -10.44
N TYR A 560 -11.73 -37.15 -10.93
CA TYR A 560 -10.37 -37.67 -11.03
C TYR A 560 -9.86 -37.66 -12.48
N PRO A 561 -8.58 -37.36 -12.72
CA PRO A 561 -7.97 -37.65 -14.01
C PRO A 561 -8.14 -39.14 -14.36
N GLY A 562 -8.57 -39.43 -15.59
CA GLY A 562 -8.98 -40.75 -16.07
C GLY A 562 -10.50 -41.00 -16.06
N ASP A 563 -11.29 -40.19 -15.35
CA ASP A 563 -12.76 -40.31 -15.34
C ASP A 563 -13.36 -39.93 -16.70
N THR A 564 -14.53 -40.49 -17.02
CA THR A 564 -15.35 -40.02 -18.15
C THR A 564 -16.36 -39.00 -17.65
N LEU A 565 -16.20 -37.76 -18.09
CA LEU A 565 -17.11 -36.66 -17.77
C LEU A 565 -18.30 -36.70 -18.75
N VAL A 566 -19.51 -36.70 -18.19
CA VAL A 566 -20.76 -36.60 -18.95
C VAL A 566 -21.35 -35.22 -18.70
N THR A 567 -21.49 -34.42 -19.76
CA THR A 567 -22.11 -33.09 -19.73
C THR A 567 -23.46 -33.15 -20.40
N GLU A 568 -24.52 -32.89 -19.63
CA GLU A 568 -25.91 -32.90 -20.10
C GLU A 568 -26.40 -31.44 -20.20
N MET A 569 -27.03 -31.10 -21.32
CA MET A 569 -27.32 -29.71 -21.71
C MET A 569 -28.76 -29.53 -22.14
N TRP A 570 -29.40 -28.46 -21.68
CA TRP A 570 -30.77 -28.08 -22.02
C TRP A 570 -30.82 -26.62 -22.46
N ARG A 571 -31.29 -26.37 -23.67
CA ARG A 571 -31.61 -25.04 -24.15
C ARG A 571 -32.89 -24.56 -23.46
N GLU A 572 -32.74 -23.52 -22.65
CA GLU A 572 -33.86 -22.83 -21.99
C GLU A 572 -34.39 -21.69 -22.86
N SER A 573 -33.48 -20.99 -23.56
CA SER A 573 -33.79 -20.00 -24.60
C SER A 573 -32.62 -19.92 -25.60
N ASP A 574 -32.75 -19.11 -26.65
CA ASP A 574 -31.68 -18.91 -27.64
C ASP A 574 -30.39 -18.39 -27.00
N GLN A 575 -30.49 -17.65 -25.90
CA GLN A 575 -29.37 -17.05 -25.18
C GLN A 575 -28.97 -17.80 -23.91
N ARG A 576 -29.65 -18.88 -23.52
CA ARG A 576 -29.43 -19.50 -22.22
C ARG A 576 -29.53 -21.02 -22.26
N VAL A 577 -28.47 -21.67 -21.78
CA VAL A 577 -28.34 -23.12 -21.69
C VAL A 577 -28.08 -23.51 -20.25
N ILE A 578 -28.96 -24.35 -19.69
CA ILE A 578 -28.75 -25.02 -18.41
C ILE A 578 -27.91 -26.27 -18.67
N PHE A 579 -26.95 -26.57 -17.81
CA PHE A 579 -26.18 -27.80 -17.92
C PHE A 579 -25.86 -28.40 -16.55
N GLN A 580 -25.49 -29.68 -16.55
CA GLN A 580 -24.92 -30.34 -15.38
C GLN A 580 -23.85 -31.34 -15.81
N CYS A 581 -22.98 -31.70 -14.88
CA CYS A 581 -21.96 -32.70 -15.14
C CYS A 581 -21.99 -33.81 -14.11
N ARG A 582 -21.73 -35.04 -14.57
CA ARG A 582 -21.54 -36.23 -13.73
C ARG A 582 -20.36 -37.06 -14.24
N VAL A 583 -19.87 -37.95 -13.40
CA VAL A 583 -18.86 -38.95 -13.78
C VAL A 583 -19.57 -40.25 -14.14
N GLU A 584 -19.24 -40.83 -15.29
CA GLU A 584 -19.84 -42.10 -15.71
C GLU A 584 -19.55 -43.21 -14.67
N GLY A 585 -20.60 -43.93 -14.27
CA GLY A 585 -20.49 -45.00 -13.27
C GLY A 585 -20.45 -44.55 -11.80
N ARG A 586 -20.53 -43.25 -11.50
CA ARG A 586 -20.63 -42.73 -10.13
C ARG A 586 -21.98 -42.06 -9.87
N GLU A 587 -22.54 -42.25 -8.67
CA GLU A 587 -23.74 -41.54 -8.24
C GLU A 587 -23.43 -40.07 -7.91
N GLY A 588 -24.37 -39.17 -8.23
CA GLY A 588 -24.27 -37.74 -7.93
C GLY A 588 -23.71 -36.87 -9.05
N LEU A 589 -23.80 -35.56 -8.85
CA LEU A 589 -23.33 -34.52 -9.77
C LEU A 589 -21.96 -33.98 -9.32
N VAL A 590 -21.10 -33.61 -10.26
CA VAL A 590 -19.84 -32.88 -9.99
C VAL A 590 -20.00 -31.39 -10.25
N ILE A 591 -20.83 -31.03 -11.23
CA ILE A 591 -21.29 -29.66 -11.46
C ILE A 591 -22.81 -29.68 -11.41
N SER A 592 -23.38 -28.82 -10.57
CA SER A 592 -24.81 -28.63 -10.39
C SER A 592 -25.17 -27.14 -10.51
N HIS A 593 -26.46 -26.85 -10.66
CA HIS A 593 -26.99 -25.49 -10.77
C HIS A 593 -26.15 -24.60 -11.68
N ALA A 594 -26.00 -25.02 -12.92
CA ALA A 594 -25.09 -24.41 -13.86
C ALA A 594 -25.78 -23.94 -15.13
N ALA A 595 -25.34 -22.79 -15.64
CA ALA A 595 -25.87 -22.18 -16.85
C ALA A 595 -24.77 -21.44 -17.62
N ILE A 596 -24.89 -21.41 -18.94
CA ILE A 596 -24.17 -20.50 -19.82
C ILE A 596 -25.18 -19.56 -20.47
N GLU A 597 -24.81 -18.29 -20.53
CA GLU A 597 -25.52 -17.27 -21.30
C GLU A 597 -24.69 -16.84 -22.51
N PHE A 598 -25.37 -16.59 -23.62
CA PHE A 598 -24.81 -16.12 -24.88
C PHE A 598 -25.35 -14.72 -25.22
N TYR A 599 -24.57 -13.92 -25.92
CA TYR A 599 -25.03 -12.67 -26.53
C TYR A 599 -25.95 -12.95 -27.71
N GLU A 600 -26.89 -12.04 -27.96
CA GLU A 600 -27.68 -12.00 -29.20
C GLU A 600 -26.80 -11.73 -30.43
N THR A 601 -25.82 -10.84 -30.27
CA THR A 601 -24.85 -10.46 -31.30
C THR A 601 -23.47 -10.36 -30.66
N ILE A 602 -22.42 -10.78 -31.37
CA ILE A 602 -21.04 -10.70 -30.86
C ILE A 602 -20.71 -9.24 -30.51
N PRO A 603 -20.46 -8.93 -29.23
CA PRO A 603 -20.14 -7.57 -28.82
C PRO A 603 -18.76 -7.18 -29.36
N VAL A 604 -18.71 -6.02 -30.01
CA VAL A 604 -17.48 -5.41 -30.50
C VAL A 604 -17.07 -4.31 -29.53
N LYS A 605 -15.76 -4.11 -29.33
CA LYS A 605 -15.28 -2.93 -28.61
C LYS A 605 -15.82 -1.68 -29.34
N VAL A 606 -16.72 -0.94 -28.71
CA VAL A 606 -17.19 0.33 -29.26
C VAL A 606 -15.97 1.24 -29.27
N ALA A 607 -15.47 1.60 -30.45
CA ALA A 607 -14.47 2.65 -30.57
C ALA A 607 -15.04 3.87 -29.86
N ALA A 608 -14.32 4.43 -28.88
CA ALA A 608 -14.79 5.57 -28.12
C ALA A 608 -15.29 6.64 -29.09
N GLU A 609 -16.61 6.79 -29.20
CA GLU A 609 -17.19 7.94 -29.85
C GLU A 609 -16.67 9.14 -29.06
N GLN A 610 -16.02 10.06 -29.77
CA GLN A 610 -15.88 11.43 -29.27
C GLN A 610 -17.29 12.00 -29.12
N THR A 611 -17.96 11.65 -28.03
CA THR A 611 -19.18 12.33 -27.61
C THR A 611 -18.77 13.76 -27.34
N ALA A 612 -19.28 14.65 -28.19
CA ALA A 612 -19.36 16.08 -27.93
C ALA A 612 -20.20 16.27 -26.66
N ALA A 613 -19.56 16.18 -25.50
CA ALA A 613 -20.13 16.48 -24.21
C ALA A 613 -19.51 17.80 -23.73
N ASP A 614 -20.34 18.84 -23.82
CA ASP A 614 -20.38 20.03 -23.00
C ASP A 614 -19.04 20.69 -22.61
N SER A 615 -18.87 21.85 -23.22
CA SER A 615 -18.06 22.97 -22.75
C SER A 615 -18.34 23.28 -21.26
N ASN A 616 -17.58 22.67 -20.36
CA ASN A 616 -17.13 23.24 -19.09
C ASN A 616 -16.07 22.33 -18.46
N ALA A 617 -14.93 22.20 -19.13
CA ALA A 617 -13.70 21.72 -18.48
C ALA A 617 -13.04 22.90 -17.74
N ALA A 618 -13.02 22.80 -16.41
CA ALA A 618 -12.11 23.56 -15.56
C ALA A 618 -10.64 23.28 -15.98
N PRO A 619 -9.69 24.21 -15.76
CA PRO A 619 -8.34 24.09 -16.30
C PRO A 619 -7.63 22.87 -15.74
N SER A 620 -7.02 22.08 -16.62
CA SER A 620 -6.20 20.90 -16.32
C SER A 620 -5.10 21.26 -15.32
N ALA A 621 -5.09 20.61 -14.15
CA ALA A 621 -3.98 20.69 -13.22
C ALA A 621 -2.78 19.90 -13.75
N VAL A 622 -1.57 20.47 -13.59
CA VAL A 622 -0.29 19.83 -13.91
C VAL A 622 -0.07 18.63 -12.97
N PRO A 623 0.42 17.46 -13.45
CA PRO A 623 0.67 16.29 -12.59
C PRO A 623 1.62 16.60 -11.43
N SER A 624 1.31 16.10 -10.23
CA SER A 624 2.07 16.32 -8.99
C SER A 624 3.31 15.43 -8.82
N GLU A 625 3.52 14.45 -9.71
CA GLU A 625 4.63 13.48 -9.65
C GLU A 625 5.72 13.78 -10.72
N PRO A 626 6.99 13.40 -10.46
CA PRO A 626 8.09 13.57 -11.41
C PRO A 626 7.91 12.66 -12.63
N THR A 627 8.23 13.17 -13.81
CA THR A 627 8.23 12.45 -15.09
C THR A 627 9.66 12.25 -15.59
N SER A 628 9.87 11.34 -16.54
CA SER A 628 11.18 11.15 -17.19
C SER A 628 11.73 12.42 -17.81
N ALA A 629 10.87 13.28 -18.37
CA ALA A 629 11.25 14.61 -18.87
C ALA A 629 11.81 15.53 -17.76
N ASP A 630 11.26 15.47 -16.54
CA ASP A 630 11.80 16.23 -15.41
C ASP A 630 13.18 15.70 -14.99
N ILE A 631 13.38 14.37 -15.06
CA ILE A 631 14.68 13.75 -14.79
C ILE A 631 15.71 14.15 -15.84
N PHE A 632 15.38 14.11 -17.14
CA PHE A 632 16.29 14.58 -18.19
C PHE A 632 16.62 16.07 -18.07
N THR A 633 15.66 16.88 -17.66
CA THR A 633 15.88 18.29 -17.35
C THR A 633 16.84 18.45 -16.15
N ALA A 634 16.66 17.65 -15.10
CA ALA A 634 17.54 17.63 -13.94
C ALA A 634 18.96 17.13 -14.27
N ILE A 635 19.11 16.16 -15.19
CA ILE A 635 20.42 15.76 -15.74
C ILE A 635 21.08 16.95 -16.44
N GLY A 636 20.30 17.76 -17.17
CA GLY A 636 20.77 19.01 -17.76
C GLY A 636 21.30 20.02 -16.73
N TYR A 637 20.59 20.21 -15.62
CA TYR A 637 21.08 21.06 -14.51
C TYR A 637 22.38 20.53 -13.92
N PHE A 638 22.46 19.22 -13.67
CA PHE A 638 23.67 18.60 -13.16
C PHE A 638 24.88 18.84 -14.07
N LEU A 639 24.72 18.71 -15.38
CA LEU A 639 25.79 18.96 -16.35
C LEU A 639 26.20 20.45 -16.37
N ALA A 640 25.23 21.37 -16.39
CA ALA A 640 25.48 22.81 -16.39
C ALA A 640 26.15 23.32 -15.10
N GLU A 641 25.79 22.75 -13.94
CA GLU A 641 26.37 23.10 -12.63
C GLU A 641 27.77 22.49 -12.41
N ASN A 642 28.23 21.62 -13.32
CA ASN A 642 29.53 20.96 -13.26
C ASN A 642 30.34 21.15 -14.56
N PRO A 643 30.84 22.36 -14.85
CA PRO A 643 31.52 22.64 -16.12
C PRO A 643 32.75 21.76 -16.37
N GLY A 644 32.96 21.38 -17.63
CA GLY A 644 34.00 20.43 -18.08
C GLY A 644 33.70 18.95 -17.78
N ARG A 645 32.43 18.59 -17.46
CA ARG A 645 32.03 17.19 -17.23
C ARG A 645 31.99 16.37 -18.51
N GLY A 646 31.56 16.95 -19.61
CA GLY A 646 31.54 16.32 -20.94
C GLY A 646 32.94 15.85 -21.33
N ASP A 647 33.98 16.67 -21.10
CA ASP A 647 35.37 16.29 -21.37
C ASP A 647 35.88 15.10 -20.52
N LYS A 648 35.21 14.79 -19.39
CA LYS A 648 35.53 13.64 -18.53
C LYS A 648 34.72 12.40 -18.88
N ILE A 649 33.49 12.57 -19.35
CA ILE A 649 32.58 11.45 -19.70
C ILE A 649 32.91 10.97 -21.12
N GLN A 650 33.10 11.89 -22.08
CA GLN A 650 33.45 11.64 -23.48
C GLN A 650 32.55 10.57 -24.12
N THR A 651 31.23 10.70 -23.97
CA THR A 651 30.25 9.71 -24.46
C THR A 651 28.90 10.36 -24.75
N VAL A 652 28.28 9.99 -25.87
CA VAL A 652 26.90 10.32 -26.23
C VAL A 652 25.98 9.15 -25.92
N PHE A 653 25.00 9.37 -25.03
CA PHE A 653 23.99 8.38 -24.67
C PHE A 653 22.65 8.70 -25.33
N GLN A 654 21.98 7.69 -25.85
CA GLN A 654 20.60 7.80 -26.31
C GLN A 654 19.71 6.84 -25.52
N PHE A 655 18.62 7.34 -24.96
CA PHE A 655 17.64 6.60 -24.19
C PHE A 655 16.36 6.48 -25.02
N GLY A 656 15.96 5.26 -25.36
CA GLY A 656 14.64 4.93 -25.88
C GLY A 656 13.77 4.43 -24.73
N LEU A 657 12.82 5.26 -24.30
CA LEU A 657 11.84 4.90 -23.28
C LEU A 657 10.57 4.41 -23.96
N SER A 658 9.93 3.41 -23.36
CA SER A 658 8.64 2.86 -23.78
C SER A 658 7.60 3.03 -22.67
N ASP A 659 6.32 3.12 -23.03
CA ASP A 659 5.20 3.23 -22.10
C ASP A 659 5.29 4.44 -21.11
N PRO A 660 5.27 5.72 -21.57
CA PRO A 660 5.07 6.16 -22.95
C PRO A 660 6.36 6.28 -23.78
N ASP A 661 6.23 6.15 -25.10
CA ASP A 661 7.36 6.25 -26.02
C ASP A 661 8.01 7.65 -26.00
N SER A 662 9.29 7.71 -25.65
CA SER A 662 10.08 8.93 -25.78
C SER A 662 11.55 8.61 -26.04
N VAL A 663 12.24 9.51 -26.75
CA VAL A 663 13.68 9.37 -27.00
C VAL A 663 14.40 10.60 -26.48
N TRP A 664 15.50 10.37 -25.76
CA TRP A 664 16.33 11.43 -25.18
C TRP A 664 17.80 11.20 -25.46
N THR A 665 18.52 12.26 -25.81
CA THR A 665 19.95 12.24 -26.02
C THR A 665 20.65 13.03 -24.91
N VAL A 666 21.59 12.39 -24.23
CA VAL A 666 22.54 13.02 -23.30
C VAL A 666 23.90 13.03 -23.98
N ASP A 667 24.28 14.18 -24.54
CA ASP A 667 25.59 14.38 -25.16
C ASP A 667 26.57 14.90 -24.12
N ALA A 668 27.39 14.00 -23.58
CA ALA A 668 28.51 14.34 -22.71
C ALA A 668 29.84 14.00 -23.40
N SER A 669 29.95 14.29 -24.71
CA SER A 669 31.15 13.99 -25.51
C SER A 669 32.25 15.05 -25.38
N SER A 670 31.90 16.30 -25.10
CA SER A 670 32.85 17.42 -24.95
C SER A 670 32.24 18.58 -24.16
N GLY A 671 33.08 19.45 -23.61
CA GLY A 671 32.67 20.65 -22.87
C GLY A 671 31.86 20.34 -21.61
N ASP A 672 30.76 21.07 -21.42
CA ASP A 672 29.88 20.94 -20.24
C ASP A 672 28.84 19.82 -20.38
N GLY A 673 28.63 19.32 -21.60
CA GLY A 673 27.58 18.34 -21.91
C GLY A 673 26.18 18.97 -22.05
N SER A 674 25.26 18.24 -22.67
CA SER A 674 23.89 18.71 -22.93
C SER A 674 22.89 17.57 -22.92
N VAL A 675 21.61 17.92 -22.69
CA VAL A 675 20.47 17.00 -22.78
C VAL A 675 19.47 17.56 -23.78
N SER A 676 18.95 16.72 -24.66
CA SER A 676 17.95 17.10 -25.66
C SER A 676 16.96 15.96 -25.89
N ALA A 677 15.72 16.30 -26.22
CA ALA A 677 14.73 15.33 -26.69
C ALA A 677 15.01 14.97 -28.16
N GLY A 678 14.92 13.68 -28.49
CA GLY A 678 15.12 13.13 -29.83
C GLY A 678 16.34 12.23 -29.98
N GLU A 679 16.38 11.53 -31.12
CA GLU A 679 17.50 10.66 -31.52
C GLU A 679 18.74 11.46 -31.92
N THR A 680 19.91 10.86 -31.74
CA THR A 680 21.17 11.32 -32.33
C THR A 680 21.61 10.37 -33.44
N ALA A 681 22.27 10.89 -34.47
CA ALA A 681 22.72 10.09 -35.60
C ALA A 681 23.88 9.14 -35.27
N LYS A 682 24.59 9.38 -34.15
CA LYS A 682 25.77 8.60 -33.71
C LYS A 682 25.85 8.49 -32.19
N PRO A 683 24.95 7.75 -31.53
CA PRO A 683 25.10 7.46 -30.11
C PRO A 683 26.26 6.50 -29.90
N ASP A 684 27.10 6.77 -28.90
CA ASP A 684 28.13 5.83 -28.46
C ASP A 684 27.48 4.65 -27.71
N CYS A 685 26.38 4.90 -27.00
CA CYS A 685 25.64 3.90 -26.24
C CYS A 685 24.13 4.19 -26.31
N THR A 686 23.33 3.18 -26.66
CA THR A 686 21.87 3.25 -26.64
C THR A 686 21.32 2.43 -25.48
N LEU A 687 20.30 2.93 -24.80
CA LEU A 687 19.60 2.25 -23.71
C LEU A 687 18.12 2.18 -24.04
N GLU A 688 17.57 0.98 -24.12
CA GLU A 688 16.13 0.75 -24.32
C GLU A 688 15.54 0.12 -23.06
N LEU A 689 14.55 0.77 -22.46
CA LEU A 689 13.86 0.34 -21.23
C LEU A 689 12.49 1.02 -21.11
N SER A 690 11.64 0.61 -20.17
CA SER A 690 10.38 1.33 -19.90
C SER A 690 10.64 2.68 -19.22
N ASP A 691 9.72 3.63 -19.39
CA ASP A 691 9.76 4.93 -18.70
C ASP A 691 9.86 4.73 -17.18
N GLN A 692 9.05 3.81 -16.64
CA GLN A 692 9.05 3.47 -15.23
C GLN A 692 10.37 2.83 -14.75
N ASP A 693 10.95 1.90 -15.51
CA ASP A 693 12.25 1.30 -15.16
C ASP A 693 13.37 2.34 -15.19
N PHE A 694 13.31 3.32 -16.11
CA PHE A 694 14.25 4.44 -16.14
C PHE A 694 14.12 5.33 -14.90
N MET A 695 12.88 5.64 -14.49
CA MET A 695 12.60 6.40 -13.28
C MET A 695 13.09 5.67 -12.01
N ASP A 696 12.83 4.36 -11.91
CA ASP A 696 13.27 3.55 -10.78
C ASP A 696 14.80 3.37 -10.76
N MET A 697 15.43 3.30 -11.93
CA MET A 697 16.90 3.27 -12.06
C MET A 697 17.53 4.59 -11.59
N CYS A 698 16.96 5.74 -11.97
CA CYS A 698 17.48 7.07 -11.58
C CYS A 698 17.23 7.39 -10.10
N THR A 699 16.16 6.84 -9.50
CA THR A 699 15.84 7.02 -8.07
C THR A 699 16.46 5.95 -7.16
N GLY A 700 17.22 5.00 -7.71
CA GLY A 700 17.91 3.94 -6.97
C GLY A 700 17.00 2.81 -6.48
N LYS A 701 15.75 2.75 -6.95
CA LYS A 701 14.78 1.67 -6.66
C LYS A 701 15.02 0.42 -7.51
N ALA A 702 15.63 0.57 -8.69
CA ALA A 702 16.02 -0.52 -9.56
C ALA A 702 17.53 -0.53 -9.79
N ASP A 703 18.12 -1.73 -9.81
CA ASP A 703 19.53 -1.93 -10.10
C ASP A 703 19.75 -2.10 -11.62
N PRO A 704 20.58 -1.26 -12.27
CA PRO A 704 20.80 -1.33 -13.73
C PRO A 704 21.35 -2.67 -14.22
N GLN A 705 22.19 -3.35 -13.43
CA GLN A 705 22.73 -4.65 -13.82
C GLN A 705 21.65 -5.72 -13.79
N LYS A 706 20.77 -5.70 -12.78
CA LYS A 706 19.61 -6.61 -12.72
C LYS A 706 18.64 -6.37 -13.88
N LEU A 707 18.33 -5.12 -14.20
CA LEU A 707 17.47 -4.80 -15.35
C LEU A 707 18.07 -5.29 -16.67
N TYR A 708 19.40 -5.19 -16.82
CA TYR A 708 20.09 -5.69 -18.02
C TYR A 708 20.07 -7.22 -18.10
N PHE A 709 20.45 -7.92 -17.04
CA PHE A 709 20.42 -9.40 -17.01
C PHE A 709 19.00 -9.97 -17.06
N GLY A 710 18.00 -9.22 -16.62
CA GLY A 710 16.57 -9.54 -16.73
C GLY A 710 15.95 -9.22 -18.08
N GLY A 711 16.69 -8.59 -19.01
CA GLY A 711 16.22 -8.24 -20.36
C GLY A 711 15.32 -7.01 -20.44
N GLN A 712 15.08 -6.33 -19.31
CA GLN A 712 14.25 -5.12 -19.20
C GLN A 712 15.01 -3.86 -19.63
N LEU A 713 16.34 -3.87 -19.51
CA LEU A 713 17.23 -2.88 -20.11
C LEU A 713 18.03 -3.55 -21.22
N LYS A 714 17.92 -3.05 -22.45
CA LYS A 714 18.79 -3.43 -23.56
C LYS A 714 19.81 -2.34 -23.81
N ILE A 715 21.07 -2.72 -23.97
CA ILE A 715 22.17 -1.80 -24.25
C ILE A 715 22.71 -2.09 -25.65
N GLY A 716 22.63 -1.11 -26.54
CA GLY A 716 23.23 -1.14 -27.87
C GLY A 716 24.45 -0.24 -27.98
N GLY A 717 25.27 -0.44 -29.02
CA GLY A 717 26.51 0.30 -29.23
C GLY A 717 27.65 -0.17 -28.31
N ASN A 718 28.41 0.77 -27.75
CA ASN A 718 29.54 0.49 -26.87
C ASN A 718 29.07 0.17 -25.44
N ILE A 719 28.87 -1.11 -25.15
CA ILE A 719 28.42 -1.60 -23.84
C ILE A 719 29.33 -1.13 -22.69
N MET A 720 30.64 -0.99 -22.90
CA MET A 720 31.56 -0.49 -21.88
C MET A 720 31.32 1.00 -21.54
N ALA A 721 30.77 1.77 -22.47
CA ALA A 721 30.42 3.16 -22.23
C ALA A 721 29.23 3.30 -21.27
N SER A 722 28.36 2.28 -21.15
CA SER A 722 27.24 2.27 -20.19
C SER A 722 27.72 2.33 -18.72
N GLN A 723 28.93 1.86 -18.41
CA GLN A 723 29.53 1.97 -17.07
C GLN A 723 29.80 3.42 -16.64
N LYS A 724 29.84 4.35 -17.59
CA LYS A 724 30.02 5.78 -17.32
C LYS A 724 28.72 6.46 -16.88
N LEU A 725 27.56 5.79 -16.89
CA LEU A 725 26.26 6.32 -16.45
C LEU A 725 26.13 6.53 -14.95
N THR A 726 27.14 6.18 -14.15
CA THR A 726 27.14 6.39 -12.69
C THR A 726 26.98 7.85 -12.27
N PHE A 727 27.17 8.82 -13.18
CA PHE A 727 26.87 10.22 -12.90
C PHE A 727 25.35 10.49 -12.76
N LEU A 728 24.48 9.65 -13.32
CA LEU A 728 23.02 9.78 -13.16
C LEU A 728 22.60 9.64 -11.69
N GLN A 729 23.33 8.86 -10.90
CA GLN A 729 23.12 8.73 -9.45
C GLN A 729 23.45 10.01 -8.66
N LYS A 730 24.01 11.04 -9.32
CA LYS A 730 24.35 12.34 -8.72
C LYS A 730 23.33 13.43 -9.03
N VAL A 731 22.28 13.10 -9.79
CA VAL A 731 21.11 13.97 -9.94
C VAL A 731 20.32 13.90 -8.63
N THR A 732 20.25 15.03 -7.91
CA THR A 732 19.64 15.04 -6.57
C THR A 732 18.12 15.24 -6.64
N PRO A 733 17.36 14.81 -5.62
CA PRO A 733 15.92 15.07 -5.55
C PRO A 733 15.55 16.56 -5.68
N GLU A 734 16.40 17.47 -5.20
CA GLU A 734 16.19 18.92 -5.32
C GLU A 734 16.24 19.40 -6.77
N MET A 735 17.11 18.81 -7.61
CA MET A 735 17.20 19.13 -9.04
C MET A 735 15.93 18.67 -9.79
N VAL A 736 15.39 17.52 -9.42
CA VAL A 736 14.13 16.99 -9.99
C VAL A 736 12.94 17.84 -9.54
N GLN A 737 12.89 18.23 -8.26
CA GLN A 737 11.85 19.15 -7.76
C GLN A 737 11.91 20.52 -8.44
N ARG A 738 13.11 21.04 -8.71
CA ARG A 738 13.30 22.26 -9.49
C ARG A 738 12.78 22.11 -10.92
N ALA A 739 13.08 21.01 -11.59
CA ALA A 739 12.56 20.73 -12.94
C ALA A 739 11.02 20.65 -12.95
N MET A 740 10.41 20.01 -11.95
CA MET A 740 8.95 19.96 -11.80
C MET A 740 8.33 21.35 -11.57
N ALA A 741 8.98 22.22 -10.79
CA ALA A 741 8.51 23.58 -10.54
C ALA A 741 8.62 24.47 -11.79
N GLU A 742 9.68 24.31 -12.58
CA GLU A 742 9.86 25.01 -13.86
C GLU A 742 8.84 24.50 -14.91
N ARG A 743 8.53 23.20 -14.94
CA ARG A 743 7.43 22.63 -15.75
C ARG A 743 6.07 23.22 -15.40
N ALA A 744 5.80 23.45 -14.12
CA ALA A 744 4.53 24.02 -13.64
C ALA A 744 4.34 25.51 -14.02
N THR A 745 5.42 26.21 -14.39
CA THR A 745 5.40 27.66 -14.70
C THR A 745 5.68 27.99 -16.17
N ALA A 746 6.11 27.02 -16.99
CA ALA A 746 6.35 27.20 -18.41
C ALA A 746 5.08 26.95 -19.28
N PRO A 747 4.85 27.72 -20.37
CA PRO A 747 3.90 27.31 -21.40
C PRO A 747 4.41 26.02 -22.06
N ALA A 748 3.57 24.99 -22.11
CA ALA A 748 3.93 23.61 -22.48
C ALA A 748 4.96 23.52 -23.62
N MET A 749 6.22 23.23 -23.28
CA MET A 749 7.14 22.64 -24.25
C MET A 749 6.60 21.25 -24.56
N LYS A 750 5.94 21.12 -25.72
CA LYS A 750 5.62 19.81 -26.27
C LYS A 750 6.93 19.09 -26.52
N ALA A 751 7.22 18.05 -25.74
CA ALA A 751 8.01 16.95 -26.26
C ALA A 751 7.30 16.52 -27.55
N VAL A 752 7.99 16.67 -28.68
CA VAL A 752 7.46 16.27 -29.97
C VAL A 752 7.36 14.76 -29.91
N ALA A 753 6.14 14.24 -29.79
CA ALA A 753 5.86 12.87 -30.17
C ALA A 753 6.26 12.75 -31.65
N GLN A 754 7.46 12.22 -31.90
CA GLN A 754 7.80 11.78 -33.23
C GLN A 754 6.90 10.59 -33.53
N LYS A 755 5.88 10.84 -34.35
CA LYS A 755 5.40 9.84 -35.29
C LYS A 755 6.65 9.22 -35.91
N LYS A 756 6.80 7.89 -35.81
CA LYS A 756 7.71 7.11 -36.67
C LYS A 756 7.69 7.76 -38.06
N PRO A 757 8.84 8.06 -38.68
CA PRO A 757 8.81 8.45 -40.07
C PRO A 757 8.02 7.37 -40.79
N LYS A 758 6.92 7.74 -41.45
CA LYS A 758 6.34 6.85 -42.45
C LYS A 758 7.48 6.59 -43.42
N ARG A 759 8.07 5.39 -43.33
CA ARG A 759 8.95 4.88 -44.36
C ARG A 759 8.12 4.98 -45.64
N GLU A 760 8.63 5.66 -46.66
CA GLU A 760 7.97 5.60 -47.96
C GLU A 760 7.81 4.11 -48.30
N PRO A 761 6.62 3.65 -48.71
CA PRO A 761 6.42 2.26 -49.09
C PRO A 761 7.47 1.84 -50.10
N SER A 762 8.29 0.87 -49.70
CA SER A 762 9.40 0.38 -50.50
C SER A 762 8.91 -0.53 -51.63
N ALA A 763 7.72 -1.14 -51.50
CA ALA A 763 7.14 -2.05 -52.46
C ALA A 763 7.16 -1.49 -53.90
N ALA A 764 6.66 -0.27 -54.11
CA ALA A 764 6.65 0.33 -55.45
C ALA A 764 8.06 0.52 -56.03
N ALA A 765 9.04 0.92 -55.21
CA ALA A 765 10.42 1.08 -55.64
C ALA A 765 11.11 -0.28 -55.92
N LEU A 766 10.85 -1.29 -55.08
CA LEU A 766 11.41 -2.63 -55.19
C LEU A 766 10.84 -3.36 -56.42
N PHE A 767 9.53 -3.33 -56.63
CA PHE A 767 8.90 -3.93 -57.81
C PHE A 767 9.23 -3.19 -59.09
N LYS A 768 9.40 -1.86 -59.07
CA LYS A 768 9.92 -1.11 -60.22
C LYS A 768 11.38 -1.47 -60.55
N THR A 769 12.19 -1.75 -59.54
CA THR A 769 13.55 -2.26 -59.72
C THR A 769 13.53 -3.66 -60.34
N LEU A 770 12.64 -4.53 -59.85
CA LEU A 770 12.45 -5.88 -60.38
C LEU A 770 11.93 -5.86 -61.83
N ALA A 771 11.04 -4.93 -62.18
CA ALA A 771 10.54 -4.72 -63.55
C ALA A 771 11.67 -4.38 -64.55
N GLY A 772 12.74 -3.74 -64.08
CA GLY A 772 13.94 -3.45 -64.88
C GLY A 772 14.84 -4.67 -65.13
N GLN A 773 14.49 -5.84 -64.59
CA GLN A 773 15.30 -7.07 -64.61
C GLN A 773 14.50 -8.25 -65.20
N SER A 774 13.92 -8.06 -66.38
CA SER A 774 13.04 -9.04 -67.05
C SER A 774 13.64 -10.45 -67.18
N GLU A 775 14.94 -10.57 -67.44
CA GLU A 775 15.63 -11.88 -67.51
C GLU A 775 15.67 -12.62 -66.17
N ARG A 776 15.69 -11.90 -65.03
CA ARG A 776 15.62 -12.50 -63.69
C ARG A 776 14.19 -12.90 -63.36
N VAL A 777 13.22 -12.04 -63.66
CA VAL A 777 11.79 -12.32 -63.48
C VAL A 777 11.38 -13.57 -64.26
N GLN A 778 11.88 -13.75 -65.48
CA GLN A 778 11.58 -14.93 -66.30
C GLN A 778 12.03 -16.27 -65.69
N ARG A 779 12.98 -16.26 -64.74
CA ARG A 779 13.42 -17.48 -64.04
C ARG A 779 12.37 -18.02 -63.07
N LEU A 780 11.40 -17.19 -62.69
CA LEU A 780 10.28 -17.60 -61.83
C LEU A 780 9.38 -18.63 -62.54
N GLY A 781 9.23 -18.52 -63.87
CA GLY A 781 8.54 -19.51 -64.73
C GLY A 781 7.02 -19.57 -64.59
N GLY A 782 6.41 -18.76 -63.71
CA GLY A 782 4.97 -18.68 -63.47
C GLY A 782 4.56 -17.31 -62.92
N LYS A 783 3.26 -17.05 -62.85
CA LYS A 783 2.69 -15.78 -62.38
C LYS A 783 2.41 -15.85 -60.88
N VAL A 784 3.05 -15.00 -60.07
CA VAL A 784 2.84 -14.94 -58.62
C VAL A 784 2.32 -13.57 -58.20
N GLN A 785 1.56 -13.54 -57.10
CA GLN A 785 1.02 -12.31 -56.51
C GLN A 785 1.70 -12.00 -55.17
N PHE A 786 1.91 -10.72 -54.91
CA PHE A 786 2.35 -10.18 -53.63
C PHE A 786 1.25 -9.29 -53.06
N CYS A 787 0.79 -9.60 -51.85
CA CYS A 787 -0.11 -8.77 -51.08
C CYS A 787 0.67 -8.15 -49.91
N ILE A 788 0.93 -6.84 -49.99
CA ILE A 788 1.65 -6.10 -48.96
C ILE A 788 0.62 -5.51 -48.01
N SER A 789 0.74 -5.72 -46.69
CA SER A 789 -0.31 -5.35 -45.71
C SER A 789 -0.13 -3.98 -45.05
N ASP A 790 1.03 -3.32 -45.19
CA ASP A 790 1.28 -2.00 -44.60
C ASP A 790 2.36 -1.21 -45.36
N PRO A 791 1.97 -0.26 -46.25
CA PRO A 791 0.60 0.01 -46.70
C PRO A 791 0.09 -1.06 -47.67
N GLU A 792 -1.23 -1.23 -47.71
CA GLU A 792 -1.90 -2.19 -48.58
C GLU A 792 -1.57 -1.94 -50.07
N SER A 793 -0.96 -2.93 -50.73
CA SER A 793 -0.78 -2.93 -52.18
C SER A 793 -0.65 -4.36 -52.72
N ALA A 794 -1.08 -4.55 -53.96
CA ALA A 794 -0.98 -5.83 -54.66
C ALA A 794 -0.06 -5.69 -55.88
N TRP A 795 0.81 -6.66 -56.09
CA TRP A 795 1.75 -6.69 -57.21
C TRP A 795 1.79 -8.08 -57.84
N VAL A 796 1.78 -8.12 -59.17
CA VAL A 796 1.88 -9.35 -59.95
C VAL A 796 3.24 -9.40 -60.61
N VAL A 797 3.96 -10.50 -60.37
CA VAL A 797 5.25 -10.80 -61.01
C VAL A 797 5.04 -11.98 -61.96
N ASN A 798 5.10 -11.73 -63.26
CA ASN A 798 4.84 -12.73 -64.29
C ASN A 798 6.14 -13.28 -64.88
N GLY A 799 6.53 -14.47 -64.44
CA GLY A 799 7.71 -15.16 -64.95
C GLY A 799 7.61 -15.66 -66.39
N SER A 800 6.43 -15.62 -67.04
CA SER A 800 6.28 -16.08 -68.43
C SER A 800 6.67 -15.02 -69.46
N ASP A 801 6.43 -13.75 -69.17
CA ASP A 801 6.76 -12.62 -70.06
C ASP A 801 7.76 -11.64 -69.45
N GLY A 802 8.12 -11.80 -68.17
CA GLY A 802 9.05 -10.94 -67.46
C GLY A 802 8.44 -9.65 -66.94
N SER A 803 7.11 -9.50 -66.99
CA SER A 803 6.42 -8.29 -66.55
C SER A 803 6.19 -8.26 -65.04
N VAL A 804 6.19 -7.04 -64.49
CA VAL A 804 5.81 -6.74 -63.11
C VAL A 804 4.80 -5.61 -63.14
N THR A 805 3.59 -5.85 -62.63
CA THR A 805 2.47 -4.90 -62.69
C THR A 805 1.83 -4.73 -61.33
N GLU A 806 1.44 -3.50 -60.99
CA GLU A 806 0.62 -3.22 -59.81
C GLU A 806 -0.83 -3.66 -60.06
N GLY A 807 -1.43 -4.37 -59.11
CA GLY A 807 -2.77 -4.95 -59.20
C GLY A 807 -2.83 -6.40 -58.70
N GLU A 808 -4.00 -7.02 -58.83
CA GLU A 808 -4.26 -8.42 -58.48
C GLU A 808 -4.38 -9.29 -59.72
N ALA A 809 -4.08 -10.58 -59.60
CA ALA A 809 -4.27 -11.59 -60.64
C ALA A 809 -5.07 -12.78 -60.09
N GLU A 810 -6.20 -13.09 -60.72
CA GLU A 810 -7.03 -14.24 -60.36
C GLU A 810 -6.38 -15.60 -60.72
N ASP A 811 -5.37 -15.60 -61.58
CA ASP A 811 -4.67 -16.80 -62.08
C ASP A 811 -3.25 -16.97 -61.51
N ALA A 812 -2.95 -16.38 -60.35
CA ALA A 812 -1.65 -16.52 -59.70
C ALA A 812 -1.43 -17.94 -59.15
N VAL A 813 -0.26 -18.54 -59.41
CA VAL A 813 0.08 -19.90 -58.94
C VAL A 813 0.50 -19.92 -57.46
N ALA A 814 0.90 -18.77 -56.92
CA ALA A 814 1.18 -18.55 -55.51
C ALA A 814 0.95 -17.08 -55.14
N THR A 815 0.47 -16.84 -53.92
CA THR A 815 0.28 -15.51 -53.33
C THR A 815 1.11 -15.37 -52.06
N PHE A 816 1.94 -14.33 -52.01
CA PHE A 816 2.83 -14.00 -50.90
C PHE A 816 2.26 -12.82 -50.11
N THR A 817 1.90 -13.03 -48.85
CA THR A 817 1.38 -11.97 -47.98
C THR A 817 2.40 -11.62 -46.90
N LEU A 818 2.81 -10.35 -46.83
CA LEU A 818 3.85 -9.86 -45.92
C LEU A 818 3.78 -8.33 -45.74
N THR A 819 4.50 -7.77 -44.77
CA THR A 819 4.58 -6.31 -44.58
C THR A 819 5.59 -5.67 -45.56
N ASP A 820 5.53 -4.35 -45.77
CA ASP A 820 6.52 -3.63 -46.60
C ASP A 820 7.94 -3.73 -46.02
N ALA A 821 8.06 -3.82 -44.69
CA ALA A 821 9.32 -4.03 -44.00
C ALA A 821 9.91 -5.42 -44.26
N ASP A 822 9.07 -6.46 -44.22
CA ASP A 822 9.50 -7.84 -44.50
C ASP A 822 9.78 -8.05 -45.99
N LEU A 823 9.06 -7.35 -46.88
CA LEU A 823 9.37 -7.31 -48.31
C LEU A 823 10.75 -6.71 -48.57
N SER A 824 11.06 -5.59 -47.90
CA SER A 824 12.41 -5.03 -47.92
C SER A 824 13.46 -6.00 -47.41
N ALA A 825 13.19 -6.71 -46.32
CA ALA A 825 14.10 -7.71 -45.77
C ALA A 825 14.39 -8.83 -46.79
N LEU A 826 13.34 -9.32 -47.46
CA LEU A 826 13.41 -10.32 -48.52
C LEU A 826 14.29 -9.85 -49.70
N PHE A 827 14.09 -8.63 -50.20
CA PHE A 827 14.92 -8.05 -51.28
C PHE A 827 16.35 -7.72 -50.83
N SER A 828 16.60 -7.59 -49.53
CA SER A 828 17.93 -7.34 -48.96
C SER A 828 18.69 -8.61 -48.57
N GLY A 829 18.12 -9.79 -48.83
CA GLY A 829 18.81 -11.08 -48.76
C GLY A 829 18.32 -12.04 -47.68
N GLU A 830 17.38 -11.63 -46.82
CA GLU A 830 16.68 -12.56 -45.95
C GLU A 830 15.89 -13.57 -46.80
N SER A 831 15.90 -14.86 -46.42
CA SER A 831 15.21 -15.87 -47.23
C SER A 831 13.70 -15.88 -46.94
N ALA A 832 12.90 -16.16 -47.97
CA ALA A 832 11.47 -16.42 -47.85
C ALA A 832 11.19 -17.51 -46.82
N ARG A 833 12.08 -18.53 -46.75
CA ARG A 833 12.01 -19.57 -45.72
C ARG A 833 12.19 -19.03 -44.30
N SER A 834 13.10 -18.08 -44.07
CA SER A 834 13.29 -17.44 -42.76
C SER A 834 12.04 -16.67 -42.37
N LEU A 835 11.54 -15.83 -43.26
CA LEU A 835 10.35 -15.02 -42.99
C LEU A 835 9.12 -15.88 -42.73
N PHE A 836 8.96 -16.99 -43.47
CA PHE A 836 7.86 -17.94 -43.26
C PHE A 836 7.93 -18.63 -41.89
N MET A 837 9.11 -19.13 -41.49
CA MET A 837 9.31 -19.80 -40.20
C MET A 837 9.07 -18.88 -39.00
N HIS A 838 9.22 -17.57 -39.18
CA HIS A 838 8.99 -16.56 -38.14
C HIS A 838 7.61 -15.89 -38.25
N GLY A 839 6.69 -16.41 -39.09
CA GLY A 839 5.33 -15.90 -39.25
C GLY A 839 5.22 -14.54 -39.95
N LYS A 840 6.30 -14.07 -40.59
CA LYS A 840 6.40 -12.77 -41.28
C LYS A 840 6.05 -12.84 -42.77
N LEU A 841 6.04 -14.04 -43.34
CA LEU A 841 5.61 -14.31 -44.70
C LEU A 841 4.57 -15.43 -44.69
N ARG A 842 3.39 -15.17 -45.26
CA ARG A 842 2.39 -16.18 -45.56
C ARG A 842 2.43 -16.50 -47.05
N VAL A 843 2.27 -17.78 -47.38
CA VAL A 843 2.25 -18.26 -48.78
C VAL A 843 1.00 -19.11 -48.98
N ASP A 844 0.11 -18.67 -49.86
CA ASP A 844 -1.06 -19.41 -50.31
C ASP A 844 -0.83 -19.91 -51.75
N GLY A 845 -1.11 -21.19 -52.05
CA GLY A 845 -0.83 -21.80 -53.37
C GLY A 845 0.42 -22.69 -53.40
N ASP A 846 1.16 -22.73 -54.52
CA ASP A 846 2.33 -23.60 -54.68
C ASP A 846 3.56 -23.08 -53.92
N LEU A 847 3.84 -23.70 -52.77
CA LEU A 847 4.98 -23.40 -51.88
C LEU A 847 6.35 -23.53 -52.57
N GLY A 848 6.47 -24.27 -53.68
CA GLY A 848 7.70 -24.38 -54.46
C GLY A 848 8.18 -23.04 -55.03
N TYR A 849 7.27 -22.08 -55.20
CA TYR A 849 7.61 -20.74 -55.67
C TYR A 849 8.29 -19.87 -54.61
N ALA A 850 8.16 -20.18 -53.31
CA ALA A 850 8.89 -19.47 -52.26
C ALA A 850 10.41 -19.67 -52.36
N GLN A 851 10.86 -20.87 -52.77
CA GLN A 851 12.29 -21.16 -53.00
C GLN A 851 12.80 -20.49 -54.28
N LYS A 852 12.02 -20.54 -55.36
CA LYS A 852 12.36 -19.84 -56.60
C LYS A 852 12.42 -18.33 -56.42
N LEU A 853 11.61 -17.79 -55.51
CA LEU A 853 11.59 -16.36 -55.24
C LEU A 853 12.91 -15.88 -54.63
N ASP A 854 13.51 -16.65 -53.72
CA ASP A 854 14.86 -16.35 -53.19
C ASP A 854 15.91 -16.31 -54.31
N GLU A 855 15.80 -17.16 -55.34
CA GLU A 855 16.69 -17.18 -56.51
C GLU A 855 16.46 -16.02 -57.48
N VAL A 856 15.24 -15.50 -57.56
CA VAL A 856 14.89 -14.37 -58.43
C VAL A 856 15.29 -13.04 -57.79
N LEU A 857 15.17 -12.92 -56.47
CA LEU A 857 15.41 -11.67 -55.72
C LEU A 857 16.87 -11.46 -55.31
N ARG A 858 17.68 -12.53 -55.17
CA ARG A 858 19.14 -12.48 -54.93
C ARG A 858 19.94 -12.39 -56.23
#